data_AF-A0A4R2M9T8-F1
#
_entry.id   AF-A0A4R2M9T8-F1
#
_cell.length_a   1.000
_cell.length_b   1.000
_cell.length_c   1.000
_cell.angle_alpha   90.00
_cell.angle_beta   90.00
_cell.angle_gamma   90.00
#
_symmetry.space_group_name_H-M   'P 1'
#
loop_
_entity.id
_entity.type
_entity.pdbx_description
1 polymer ?
#
loop_
_entity_poly.entity_id
_entity_poly.type
_entity_poly.pdbx_seq_one_letter_code
_entity_poly.pdbx_strand_id
1 'polypeptide(L)'
;MRRQPTNACGAGGQRGIATLLMIVLITLGLAAASAMAAWAMQGSMRLQQAEHTATQAEMKAWNGVVLLSRAVAAMPTTTELAAGGAVAFGNGAPEGLGATLVEKNADGLYVFDVVGASAGARSVLRVAIRPPQNGSDDETPLPSGATFHGDTRLDGSVSYTGTDARNLYVLDGSLTLSGSVTGLQQVCATGDITVNAAITVDELCSNGNVTLNGAAKVNKISAKGNVTLAGGAASTIGTIHSNGAVTLSGGSANAGTIQASGKVTVSGGAAKANEIYTESSIDWTSSATATALAANGSVNYRPSGSGVGTTISAIGDVTLTSAGTVRTGGTTTLVGYWGQGISGRLDGAGLLGGSSWGAYGGAVVASGTVGSIVAPYPGTVKVKVVSGYSVAITPVTVTTVATFEQPRVTVDAYALKPQANFVFTGVDGSGNPRLEAKGINGLEDGSYYVAGNASGGRNYLCRAVTGTTCVSPLLKLCQGYSDYNSCLSYASGNWTLQGKTMLPGVLWFEGNLTISNGVWVNTFLATGDISTAGGVKVYAPNYAGSDYTCLGRASSGLGLAAWSSYGFATTDYATQLCKGTPLELGGAAIGNIALLSGGLKDEGSFVGGNILLGSSNEIYGSVLAGQYLNTSGSTVVAGSTYSAAQGGSTTRTSNQQGGSTTIKVPAGSGAYDPGTTPCITGCSTPGADNVVWAAPR
;
A
#
# COMPACT_ATOMS: atom_id res chain seq x y z
N MET A 1 -23.71 106.56 -27.86
CA MET A 1 -24.54 107.33 -28.83
C MET A 1 -24.36 106.74 -30.23
N ARG A 2 -25.30 107.04 -31.14
CA ARG A 2 -25.25 106.99 -32.63
C ARG A 2 -23.84 106.86 -33.25
N ARG A 3 -23.59 106.25 -34.40
CA ARG A 3 -24.35 105.52 -35.46
C ARG A 3 -23.29 105.15 -36.54
N GLN A 4 -23.62 104.23 -37.44
CA GLN A 4 -23.11 104.11 -38.83
C GLN A 4 -23.12 105.46 -39.61
N PRO A 5 -22.53 105.61 -40.84
CA PRO A 5 -22.08 104.60 -41.84
C PRO A 5 -20.60 104.84 -42.30
N THR A 6 -20.04 104.50 -43.48
CA THR A 6 -20.55 104.06 -44.82
C THR A 6 -19.48 103.34 -45.68
N ASN A 7 -19.95 102.57 -46.68
CA ASN A 7 -19.51 102.42 -48.10
C ASN A 7 -18.24 103.15 -48.61
N ALA A 8 -17.47 102.67 -49.61
CA ALA A 8 -17.43 101.40 -50.38
C ALA A 8 -16.19 101.33 -51.32
N CYS A 9 -16.05 100.22 -52.06
CA CYS A 9 -15.20 99.98 -53.27
C CYS A 9 -13.66 99.85 -53.16
N GLY A 10 -13.11 98.86 -53.90
CA GLY A 10 -11.86 99.08 -54.67
C GLY A 10 -10.64 98.18 -54.47
N ALA A 11 -10.73 96.89 -54.84
CA ALA A 11 -9.63 96.04 -55.38
C ALA A 11 -8.17 96.09 -54.83
N GLY A 12 -7.77 95.03 -54.13
CA GLY A 12 -6.65 94.14 -54.56
C GLY A 12 -5.18 94.50 -54.27
N GLY A 13 -4.54 93.75 -53.34
CA GLY A 13 -3.07 93.63 -53.28
C GLY A 13 -2.47 93.07 -51.97
N GLN A 14 -1.99 91.81 -52.01
CA GLN A 14 -0.92 91.23 -51.14
C GLN A 14 -0.97 91.57 -49.63
N ARG A 15 -1.50 90.76 -48.69
CA ARG A 15 -1.53 89.28 -48.55
C ARG A 15 -0.15 88.57 -48.58
N GLY A 16 0.96 89.30 -48.51
CA GLY A 16 2.31 88.69 -48.52
C GLY A 16 2.82 88.29 -47.13
N ILE A 17 3.17 89.28 -46.30
CA ILE A 17 4.03 89.10 -45.12
C ILE A 17 3.36 88.27 -44.01
N ALA A 18 2.11 88.55 -43.66
CA ALA A 18 1.41 87.78 -42.61
C ALA A 18 1.23 86.30 -42.98
N THR A 19 1.01 86.02 -44.27
CA THR A 19 0.86 84.65 -44.78
C THR A 19 2.19 83.91 -44.79
N LEU A 20 3.28 84.56 -45.22
CA LEU A 20 4.64 84.02 -45.09
C LEU A 20 5.02 83.74 -43.63
N LEU A 21 4.72 84.66 -42.71
CA LEU A 21 5.06 84.51 -41.30
C LEU A 21 4.24 83.41 -40.60
N MET A 22 2.95 83.25 -40.97
CA MET A 22 2.16 82.07 -40.58
C MET A 22 2.74 80.78 -41.15
N ILE A 23 3.11 80.73 -42.43
CA ILE A 23 3.70 79.54 -43.05
C ILE A 23 5.01 79.17 -42.34
N VAL A 24 5.89 80.13 -42.05
CA VAL A 24 7.13 79.88 -41.29
C VAL A 24 6.82 79.34 -39.89
N LEU A 25 5.91 79.96 -39.14
CA LEU A 25 5.54 79.47 -37.79
C LEU A 25 4.90 78.07 -37.82
N ILE A 26 4.07 77.77 -38.82
CA ILE A 26 3.46 76.44 -39.00
C ILE A 26 4.54 75.41 -39.37
N THR A 27 5.46 75.73 -40.28
CA THR A 27 6.57 74.82 -40.64
C THR A 27 7.53 74.57 -39.47
N LEU A 28 7.82 75.59 -38.66
CA LEU A 28 8.65 75.45 -37.46
C LEU A 28 7.94 74.64 -36.37
N GLY A 29 6.63 74.83 -36.21
CA GLY A 29 5.79 74.01 -35.32
C GLY A 29 5.73 72.55 -35.74
N LEU A 30 5.58 72.26 -37.04
CA LEU A 30 5.66 70.89 -37.57
C LEU A 30 7.06 70.29 -37.37
N ALA A 31 8.13 71.06 -37.57
CA ALA A 31 9.50 70.60 -37.36
C ALA A 31 9.78 70.28 -35.89
N ALA A 32 9.30 71.11 -34.95
CA ALA A 32 9.42 70.85 -33.52
C ALA A 32 8.59 69.61 -33.11
N ALA A 33 7.36 69.48 -33.61
CA ALA A 33 6.52 68.32 -33.34
C ALA A 33 7.12 67.01 -33.91
N SER A 34 7.70 67.04 -35.11
CA SER A 34 8.36 65.87 -35.70
C SER A 34 9.66 65.51 -34.97
N ALA A 35 10.41 66.50 -34.48
CA ALA A 35 11.59 66.27 -33.64
C ALA A 35 11.23 65.67 -32.27
N MET A 36 10.15 66.15 -31.62
CA MET A 36 9.63 65.54 -30.38
C MET A 36 9.13 64.11 -30.62
N ALA A 37 8.40 63.87 -31.71
CA ALA A 37 7.95 62.52 -32.10
C ALA A 37 9.16 61.60 -32.38
N ALA A 38 10.19 62.08 -33.07
CA ALA A 38 11.42 61.33 -33.31
C ALA A 38 12.17 61.01 -32.01
N TRP A 39 12.24 61.94 -31.05
CA TRP A 39 12.81 61.69 -29.72
C TRP A 39 12.00 60.67 -28.92
N ALA A 40 10.66 60.77 -28.95
CA ALA A 40 9.78 59.81 -28.29
C ALA A 40 9.91 58.41 -28.91
N MET A 41 9.99 58.30 -30.25
CA MET A 41 10.23 57.04 -30.95
C MET A 41 11.63 56.47 -30.67
N GLN A 42 12.68 57.29 -30.57
CA GLN A 42 14.00 56.83 -30.15
C GLN A 42 14.00 56.36 -28.69
N GLY A 43 13.23 57.02 -27.82
CA GLY A 43 12.99 56.59 -26.44
C GLY A 43 12.32 55.22 -26.36
N SER A 44 11.22 55.01 -27.08
CA SER A 44 10.51 53.73 -27.11
C SER A 44 11.33 52.62 -27.77
N MET A 45 12.08 52.90 -28.84
CA MET A 45 12.99 51.93 -29.46
C MET A 45 14.10 51.49 -28.50
N ARG A 46 14.68 52.41 -27.71
CA ARG A 46 15.69 52.07 -26.69
C ARG A 46 15.10 51.26 -25.53
N LEU A 47 13.88 51.57 -25.10
CA LEU A 47 13.17 50.79 -24.08
C LEU A 47 12.87 49.36 -24.57
N GLN A 48 12.29 49.23 -25.77
CA GLN A 48 12.03 47.92 -26.39
C GLN A 48 13.30 47.11 -26.62
N GLN A 49 14.40 47.77 -27.01
CA GLN A 49 15.70 47.09 -27.15
C GLN A 49 16.25 46.64 -25.79
N ALA A 50 16.16 47.47 -24.75
CA ALA A 50 16.58 47.12 -23.40
C ALA A 50 15.77 45.95 -22.84
N GLU A 51 14.43 46.02 -22.92
CA GLU A 51 13.50 44.93 -22.54
C GLU A 51 13.84 43.63 -23.28
N HIS A 52 13.98 43.68 -24.60
CA HIS A 52 14.33 42.50 -25.40
C HIS A 52 15.70 41.91 -25.01
N THR A 53 16.71 42.74 -24.71
CA THR A 53 18.01 42.25 -24.22
C THR A 53 17.93 41.66 -22.81
N ALA A 54 17.08 42.20 -21.93
CA ALA A 54 16.84 41.67 -20.59
C ALA A 54 16.12 40.31 -20.64
N THR A 55 15.02 40.22 -21.39
CA THR A 55 14.29 38.95 -21.61
C THR A 55 15.19 37.90 -22.26
N GLN A 56 16.08 38.27 -23.18
CA GLN A 56 17.08 37.34 -23.72
C GLN A 56 18.11 36.88 -22.68
N ALA A 57 18.58 37.77 -21.80
CA ALA A 57 19.49 37.41 -20.72
C ALA A 57 18.83 36.44 -19.71
N GLU A 58 17.56 36.67 -19.39
CA GLU A 58 16.74 35.77 -18.55
C GLU A 58 16.49 34.41 -19.22
N MET A 59 16.06 34.38 -20.49
CA MET A 59 15.88 33.14 -21.24
C MET A 59 17.19 32.33 -21.34
N LYS A 60 18.33 33.01 -21.52
CA LYS A 60 19.65 32.36 -21.46
C LYS A 60 19.94 31.80 -20.07
N ALA A 61 19.68 32.55 -19.00
CA ALA A 61 19.90 32.07 -17.63
C ALA A 61 19.06 30.81 -17.34
N TRP A 62 17.77 30.81 -17.69
CA TRP A 62 16.88 29.65 -17.55
C TRP A 62 17.32 28.44 -18.40
N ASN A 63 17.75 28.65 -19.65
CA ASN A 63 18.34 27.57 -20.45
C ASN A 63 19.65 27.04 -19.82
N GLY A 64 20.42 27.92 -19.18
CA GLY A 64 21.59 27.55 -18.37
C GLY A 64 21.26 26.63 -17.21
N VAL A 65 20.11 26.82 -16.54
CA VAL A 65 19.64 25.92 -15.48
C VAL A 65 19.42 24.50 -16.03
N VAL A 66 18.80 24.38 -17.21
CA VAL A 66 18.53 23.09 -17.87
C VAL A 66 19.79 22.42 -18.43
N LEU A 67 20.77 23.21 -18.88
CA LEU A 67 22.08 22.66 -19.27
C LEU A 67 22.91 22.27 -18.05
N LEU A 68 22.76 22.96 -16.92
CA LEU A 68 23.44 22.66 -15.67
C LEU A 68 22.88 21.40 -15.02
N SER A 69 21.56 21.22 -14.97
CA SER A 69 20.93 19.99 -14.45
C SER A 69 21.44 18.74 -15.17
N ARG A 70 21.55 18.82 -16.51
CA ARG A 70 22.12 17.76 -17.36
C ARG A 70 23.63 17.56 -17.15
N ALA A 71 24.40 18.64 -17.05
CA ALA A 71 25.84 18.56 -16.81
C ALA A 71 26.14 17.90 -15.45
N VAL A 72 25.42 18.30 -14.39
CA VAL A 72 25.56 17.73 -13.04
C VAL A 72 25.08 16.27 -12.99
N ALA A 73 24.03 15.91 -13.71
CA ALA A 73 23.56 14.53 -13.83
C ALA A 73 24.55 13.60 -14.56
N ALA A 74 25.43 14.15 -15.41
CA ALA A 74 26.45 13.40 -16.15
C ALA A 74 27.80 13.27 -15.41
N MET A 75 27.95 13.85 -14.21
CA MET A 75 29.20 13.80 -13.45
C MET A 75 29.33 12.49 -12.67
N PRO A 76 30.46 11.77 -12.75
CA PRO A 76 30.73 10.66 -11.85
C PRO A 76 30.95 11.19 -10.42
N THR A 77 30.41 10.48 -9.43
CA THR A 77 30.31 10.88 -8.02
C THR A 77 31.64 11.12 -7.31
N THR A 78 32.76 10.77 -7.92
CA THR A 78 34.14 11.00 -7.43
C THR A 78 34.74 12.33 -7.87
N THR A 79 34.03 13.13 -8.69
CA THR A 79 34.53 14.43 -9.17
C THR A 79 34.16 15.54 -8.18
N GLU A 80 35.04 15.84 -7.21
CA GLU A 80 34.79 16.94 -6.28
C GLU A 80 34.90 18.31 -6.95
N LEU A 81 33.77 18.93 -7.26
CA LEU A 81 33.74 20.38 -7.52
C LEU A 81 33.98 21.13 -6.21
N ALA A 82 35.08 21.88 -6.16
CA ALA A 82 35.35 22.85 -5.10
C ALA A 82 34.47 24.10 -5.27
N ALA A 83 34.12 24.76 -4.16
CA ALA A 83 33.43 26.05 -4.18
C ALA A 83 34.26 27.08 -4.97
N GLY A 84 33.60 27.83 -5.86
CA GLY A 84 34.24 28.70 -6.85
C GLY A 84 34.58 28.04 -8.19
N GLY A 85 34.40 26.71 -8.32
CA GLY A 85 34.59 25.99 -9.57
C GLY A 85 33.56 26.39 -10.65
N ALA A 86 34.02 26.66 -11.87
CA ALA A 86 33.17 26.89 -13.03
C ALA A 86 32.76 25.55 -13.67
N VAL A 87 31.48 25.40 -14.02
CA VAL A 87 30.98 24.22 -14.73
C VAL A 87 31.09 24.45 -16.24
N ALA A 88 31.84 23.59 -16.93
CA ALA A 88 31.91 23.60 -18.38
C ALA A 88 30.64 22.96 -18.98
N PHE A 89 29.81 23.77 -19.63
CA PHE A 89 28.80 23.26 -20.55
C PHE A 89 29.50 22.77 -21.82
N GLY A 90 29.15 21.56 -22.27
CA GLY A 90 29.83 20.92 -23.42
C GLY A 90 29.68 21.68 -24.75
N ASN A 91 30.42 21.21 -25.76
CA ASN A 91 30.44 21.81 -27.11
C ASN A 91 29.01 21.99 -27.66
N GLY A 92 28.59 23.25 -27.83
CA GLY A 92 27.24 23.62 -28.28
C GLY A 92 26.47 24.58 -27.35
N ALA A 93 27.02 24.96 -26.20
CA ALA A 93 26.40 25.95 -25.30
C ALA A 93 26.35 27.37 -25.93
N PRO A 94 25.27 28.15 -25.74
CA PRO A 94 25.17 29.52 -26.24
C PRO A 94 26.21 30.47 -25.61
N GLU A 95 26.75 31.40 -26.41
CA GLU A 95 27.67 32.42 -25.90
C GLU A 95 27.02 33.32 -24.83
N GLY A 96 27.78 33.68 -23.80
CA GLY A 96 27.31 34.46 -22.64
C GLY A 96 26.65 33.63 -21.54
N LEU A 97 26.81 32.30 -21.56
CA LEU A 97 26.36 31.39 -20.51
C LEU A 97 27.51 31.00 -19.56
N GLY A 98 27.25 30.95 -18.25
CA GLY A 98 28.21 30.44 -17.27
C GLY A 98 27.54 29.97 -15.98
N ALA A 99 28.12 28.98 -15.31
CA ALA A 99 27.68 28.55 -13.98
C ALA A 99 28.88 28.35 -13.06
N THR A 100 28.76 28.83 -11.82
CA THR A 100 29.79 28.72 -10.78
C THR A 100 29.20 28.10 -9.52
N LEU A 101 29.86 27.09 -8.96
CA LEU A 101 29.46 26.50 -7.68
C LEU A 101 29.72 27.50 -6.54
N VAL A 102 28.68 27.79 -5.76
CA VAL A 102 28.72 28.70 -4.61
C VAL A 102 28.91 27.93 -3.31
N GLU A 103 28.16 26.84 -3.13
CA GLU A 103 28.09 26.09 -1.86
C GLU A 103 27.79 24.60 -2.11
N LYS A 104 28.33 23.73 -1.24
CA LYS A 104 28.07 22.28 -1.20
C LYS A 104 27.70 21.92 0.24
N ASN A 105 26.46 21.51 0.47
CA ASN A 105 26.00 21.07 1.79
C ASN A 105 26.28 19.58 2.01
N ALA A 106 26.39 19.19 3.29
CA ALA A 106 26.60 17.79 3.69
C ALA A 106 25.48 16.85 3.18
N ASP A 107 24.25 17.36 3.06
CA ASP A 107 23.07 16.62 2.59
C ASP A 107 23.01 16.43 1.06
N GLY A 108 24.13 16.59 0.36
CA GLY A 108 24.24 16.39 -1.09
C GLY A 108 23.58 17.47 -1.95
N LEU A 109 23.29 18.66 -1.40
CA LEU A 109 22.76 19.80 -2.14
C LEU A 109 23.91 20.70 -2.64
N TYR A 110 23.89 21.02 -3.93
CA TYR A 110 24.88 21.89 -4.59
C TYR A 110 24.19 23.17 -5.06
N VAL A 111 24.69 24.33 -4.62
CA VAL A 111 24.12 25.64 -4.97
C VAL A 111 25.03 26.32 -5.99
N PHE A 112 24.49 26.64 -7.16
CA PHE A 112 25.19 27.31 -8.26
C PHE A 112 24.59 28.69 -8.53
N ASP A 113 25.42 29.65 -8.94
CA ASP A 113 24.95 30.87 -9.59
C ASP A 113 25.10 30.68 -11.11
N VAL A 114 23.97 30.71 -11.83
CA VAL A 114 23.87 30.59 -13.28
C VAL A 114 23.69 31.98 -13.88
N VAL A 115 24.54 32.31 -14.85
CA VAL A 115 24.60 33.62 -15.51
C VAL A 115 24.17 33.49 -16.96
N GLY A 116 23.18 34.28 -17.36
CA GLY A 116 22.83 34.53 -18.75
C GLY A 116 23.14 35.97 -19.14
N ALA A 117 23.94 36.17 -20.20
CA ALA A 117 24.30 37.49 -20.71
C ALA A 117 23.88 37.67 -22.18
N SER A 118 23.28 38.82 -22.51
CA SER A 118 22.98 39.22 -23.88
C SER A 118 23.16 40.73 -24.06
N ALA A 119 24.00 41.13 -25.02
CA ALA A 119 24.19 42.52 -25.46
C ALA A 119 24.33 43.59 -24.34
N GLY A 120 25.00 43.26 -23.23
CA GLY A 120 25.22 44.15 -22.08
C GLY A 120 24.26 43.95 -20.91
N ALA A 121 23.11 43.29 -21.11
CA ALA A 121 22.24 42.83 -20.03
C ALA A 121 22.77 41.50 -19.43
N ARG A 122 22.65 41.36 -18.11
CA ARG A 122 23.06 40.17 -17.35
C ARG A 122 21.97 39.79 -16.36
N SER A 123 21.48 38.55 -16.44
CA SER A 123 20.61 37.94 -15.44
C SER A 123 21.40 36.88 -14.67
N VAL A 124 21.15 36.76 -13.36
CA VAL A 124 21.78 35.76 -12.49
C VAL A 124 20.67 35.03 -11.73
N LEU A 125 20.58 33.73 -11.94
CA LEU A 125 19.72 32.83 -11.18
C LEU A 125 20.58 32.04 -10.20
N ARG A 126 20.20 32.01 -8.94
CA ARG A 126 20.73 31.05 -7.99
C ARG A 126 19.89 29.77 -8.06
N VAL A 127 20.55 28.63 -8.18
CA VAL A 127 19.94 27.33 -8.42
C VAL A 127 20.50 26.34 -7.43
N ALA A 128 19.63 25.64 -6.69
CA ALA A 128 20.04 24.48 -5.90
C ALA A 128 19.71 23.21 -6.67
N ILE A 129 20.71 22.34 -6.84
CA ILE A 129 20.63 21.07 -7.57
C ILE A 129 21.07 19.95 -6.64
N ARG A 130 20.36 18.83 -6.64
CA ARG A 130 20.76 17.58 -5.98
C ARG A 130 21.12 16.57 -7.08
N PRO A 131 22.38 16.14 -7.26
CA PRO A 131 22.72 15.15 -8.28
C PRO A 131 21.91 13.86 -8.05
N PRO A 132 21.53 13.14 -9.12
CA PRO A 132 20.79 11.89 -8.99
C PRO A 132 21.61 10.89 -8.17
N GLN A 133 21.08 10.49 -7.02
CA GLN A 133 21.63 9.39 -6.25
C GLN A 133 21.39 8.10 -7.02
N ASN A 134 22.45 7.35 -7.35
CA ASN A 134 22.32 5.98 -7.85
C ASN A 134 21.95 5.05 -6.68
N GLY A 135 20.66 5.09 -6.33
CA GLY A 135 20.02 4.43 -5.19
C GLY A 135 19.11 5.41 -4.44
N SER A 136 17.90 4.94 -4.10
CA SER A 136 16.86 5.58 -3.27
C SER A 136 16.39 6.99 -3.67
N ASP A 137 15.19 7.06 -4.26
CA ASP A 137 14.19 8.14 -4.04
C ASP A 137 12.79 7.70 -4.54
N ASP A 138 12.72 6.77 -5.51
CA ASP A 138 11.47 6.03 -5.84
C ASP A 138 11.40 4.68 -5.13
N GLU A 139 10.93 4.67 -3.88
CA GLU A 139 10.52 3.45 -3.18
C GLU A 139 9.00 3.34 -3.14
N THR A 140 8.47 2.15 -3.39
CA THR A 140 7.03 1.88 -3.20
C THR A 140 6.82 1.32 -1.79
N PRO A 141 6.03 1.97 -0.93
CA PRO A 141 5.72 1.41 0.38
C PRO A 141 4.76 0.22 0.22
N LEU A 142 5.09 -0.89 0.88
CA LEU A 142 4.18 -2.02 1.06
C LEU A 142 3.28 -1.78 2.29
N PRO A 143 2.01 -2.23 2.26
CA PRO A 143 1.20 -2.30 3.47
C PRO A 143 1.87 -3.20 4.52
N SER A 144 1.86 -2.76 5.78
CA SER A 144 2.51 -3.50 6.88
C SER A 144 1.82 -4.85 7.15
N GLY A 145 2.64 -5.91 7.26
CA GLY A 145 2.17 -7.26 7.55
C GLY A 145 2.02 -8.12 6.28
N ALA A 146 0.83 -8.70 6.10
CA ALA A 146 0.52 -9.59 4.99
C ALA A 146 -0.69 -9.09 4.21
N THR A 147 -0.54 -8.89 2.89
CA THR A 147 -1.62 -8.43 2.01
C THR A 147 -1.78 -9.37 0.82
N PHE A 148 -3.00 -9.86 0.60
CA PHE A 148 -3.29 -10.82 -0.45
C PHE A 148 -4.48 -10.37 -1.28
N HIS A 149 -4.29 -10.21 -2.59
CA HIS A 149 -5.39 -9.99 -3.52
C HIS A 149 -5.98 -11.34 -3.97
N GLY A 150 -7.31 -11.38 -4.11
CA GLY A 150 -8.10 -12.57 -4.40
C GLY A 150 -8.37 -13.46 -3.18
N ASP A 151 -9.21 -14.49 -3.39
CA ASP A 151 -9.63 -15.40 -2.33
C ASP A 151 -8.45 -16.01 -1.57
N THR A 152 -8.54 -16.04 -0.24
CA THR A 152 -7.45 -16.41 0.65
C THR A 152 -7.92 -17.42 1.69
N ARG A 153 -7.20 -18.55 1.81
CA ARG A 153 -7.49 -19.62 2.77
C ARG A 153 -6.32 -19.84 3.72
N LEU A 154 -6.61 -19.98 5.01
CA LEU A 154 -5.67 -20.44 6.03
C LEU A 154 -6.24 -21.71 6.66
N ASP A 155 -5.77 -22.87 6.19
CA ASP A 155 -6.23 -24.21 6.59
C ASP A 155 -5.24 -24.97 7.49
N GLY A 156 -3.99 -24.52 7.58
CA GLY A 156 -2.95 -25.10 8.44
C GLY A 156 -2.86 -24.48 9.85
N SER A 157 -1.87 -24.94 10.61
CA SER A 157 -1.36 -24.19 11.76
C SER A 157 -0.58 -22.98 11.25
N VAL A 158 -1.13 -21.78 11.41
CA VAL A 158 -0.48 -20.55 10.93
C VAL A 158 -0.22 -19.60 12.10
N SER A 159 1.02 -19.14 12.22
CA SER A 159 1.41 -18.18 13.26
C SER A 159 1.99 -16.90 12.66
N TYR A 160 1.52 -15.77 13.15
CA TYR A 160 2.02 -14.44 12.84
C TYR A 160 2.81 -13.94 14.06
N THR A 161 4.10 -13.71 13.89
CA THR A 161 5.03 -13.33 14.96
C THR A 161 5.85 -12.12 14.51
N GLY A 162 6.43 -11.37 15.44
CA GLY A 162 7.14 -10.13 15.13
C GLY A 162 6.93 -9.05 16.17
N THR A 163 7.67 -7.96 16.02
CA THR A 163 7.54 -6.71 16.79
C THR A 163 6.52 -5.76 16.19
N ASP A 164 6.37 -5.82 14.87
CA ASP A 164 5.62 -4.87 14.08
C ASP A 164 4.14 -5.28 13.95
N ALA A 165 3.34 -4.47 13.25
CA ALA A 165 1.91 -4.72 13.10
C ALA A 165 1.64 -6.06 12.37
N ARG A 166 1.03 -7.01 13.07
CA ARG A 166 0.70 -8.36 12.56
C ARG A 166 -0.68 -8.33 11.92
N ASN A 167 -0.79 -7.53 10.86
CA ASN A 167 -2.03 -7.32 10.14
C ASN A 167 -2.14 -8.28 8.95
N LEU A 168 -3.37 -8.69 8.65
CA LEU A 168 -3.72 -9.51 7.49
C LEU A 168 -4.81 -8.80 6.68
N TYR A 169 -4.49 -8.44 5.45
CA TYR A 169 -5.40 -7.75 4.53
C TYR A 169 -5.71 -8.66 3.33
N VAL A 170 -7.00 -8.87 3.06
CA VAL A 170 -7.47 -9.61 1.88
C VAL A 170 -8.27 -8.66 1.00
N LEU A 171 -7.76 -8.43 -0.20
CA LEU A 171 -8.29 -7.45 -1.16
C LEU A 171 -8.86 -8.21 -2.35
N ASP A 172 -9.83 -7.64 -3.06
CA ASP A 172 -10.51 -8.27 -4.21
C ASP A 172 -11.02 -9.72 -3.99
N GLY A 173 -11.25 -10.14 -2.73
CA GLY A 173 -11.58 -11.54 -2.41
C GLY A 173 -12.02 -11.79 -0.97
N SER A 174 -12.41 -13.04 -0.70
CA SER A 174 -12.93 -13.50 0.60
C SER A 174 -11.88 -14.29 1.39
N LEU A 175 -11.99 -14.24 2.72
CA LEU A 175 -11.07 -14.89 3.66
C LEU A 175 -11.74 -16.09 4.35
N THR A 176 -11.11 -17.27 4.29
CA THR A 176 -11.52 -18.46 5.04
C THR A 176 -10.44 -18.92 6.01
N LEU A 177 -10.72 -18.82 7.32
CA LEU A 177 -9.87 -19.31 8.41
C LEU A 177 -10.41 -20.67 8.90
N SER A 178 -9.75 -21.77 8.53
CA SER A 178 -10.14 -23.15 8.88
C SER A 178 -9.10 -23.92 9.68
N GLY A 179 -7.88 -23.40 9.81
CA GLY A 179 -6.82 -23.97 10.64
C GLY A 179 -6.54 -23.17 11.92
N SER A 180 -5.54 -23.59 12.70
CA SER A 180 -5.15 -22.94 13.95
C SER A 180 -4.36 -21.66 13.67
N VAL A 181 -5.03 -20.51 13.60
CA VAL A 181 -4.40 -19.21 13.28
C VAL A 181 -4.16 -18.40 14.55
N THR A 182 -2.93 -17.92 14.73
CA THR A 182 -2.49 -17.23 15.96
C THR A 182 -1.62 -16.00 15.69
N GLY A 183 -1.67 -15.03 16.60
CA GLY A 183 -0.76 -13.88 16.62
C GLY A 183 -1.14 -12.70 15.71
N LEU A 184 -2.24 -12.80 14.97
CA LEU A 184 -2.81 -11.69 14.21
C LEU A 184 -3.43 -10.63 15.14
N GLN A 185 -3.28 -9.36 14.77
CA GLN A 185 -3.88 -8.21 15.48
C GLN A 185 -5.14 -7.74 14.77
N GLN A 186 -4.99 -7.24 13.54
CA GLN A 186 -6.11 -6.83 12.70
C GLN A 186 -6.22 -7.75 11.48
N VAL A 187 -7.45 -8.15 11.15
CA VAL A 187 -7.75 -8.92 9.94
C VAL A 187 -8.87 -8.24 9.18
N CYS A 188 -8.62 -7.82 7.95
CA CYS A 188 -9.60 -7.12 7.15
C CYS A 188 -9.74 -7.70 5.74
N ALA A 189 -10.98 -7.75 5.23
CA ALA A 189 -11.29 -8.26 3.90
C ALA A 189 -12.24 -7.34 3.11
N THR A 190 -12.03 -7.22 1.79
CA THR A 190 -13.01 -6.57 0.89
C THR A 190 -14.16 -7.50 0.50
N GLY A 191 -13.99 -8.81 0.62
CA GLY A 191 -15.05 -9.81 0.54
C GLY A 191 -15.53 -10.27 1.93
N ASP A 192 -16.10 -11.47 1.97
CA ASP A 192 -16.61 -12.08 3.20
C ASP A 192 -15.47 -12.66 4.06
N ILE A 193 -15.65 -12.71 5.38
CA ILE A 193 -14.76 -13.41 6.32
C ILE A 193 -15.51 -14.60 6.93
N THR A 194 -14.99 -15.80 6.74
CA THR A 194 -15.51 -17.03 7.37
C THR A 194 -14.46 -17.65 8.29
N VAL A 195 -14.83 -17.88 9.56
CA VAL A 195 -13.96 -18.43 10.60
C VAL A 195 -14.54 -19.75 11.10
N ASN A 196 -13.94 -20.86 10.70
CA ASN A 196 -14.34 -22.22 11.08
C ASN A 196 -13.54 -22.79 12.25
N ALA A 197 -12.38 -22.20 12.57
CA ALA A 197 -11.47 -22.65 13.61
C ALA A 197 -11.44 -21.70 14.82
N ALA A 198 -10.70 -22.09 15.87
CA ALA A 198 -10.46 -21.22 17.01
C ALA A 198 -9.40 -20.16 16.67
N ILE A 199 -9.72 -18.88 16.90
CA ILE A 199 -8.82 -17.75 16.66
C ILE A 199 -8.85 -16.76 17.82
N THR A 200 -7.79 -15.96 17.95
CA THR A 200 -7.77 -14.75 18.79
C THR A 200 -7.16 -13.61 17.98
N VAL A 201 -7.92 -12.53 17.83
CA VAL A 201 -7.56 -11.31 17.09
C VAL A 201 -8.17 -10.10 17.78
N ASP A 202 -7.62 -8.90 17.58
CA ASP A 202 -8.19 -7.68 18.17
C ASP A 202 -9.37 -7.17 17.33
N GLU A 203 -9.20 -7.07 16.00
CA GLU A 203 -10.25 -6.58 15.10
C GLU A 203 -10.43 -7.48 13.87
N LEU A 204 -11.70 -7.75 13.53
CA LEU A 204 -12.14 -8.22 12.22
C LEU A 204 -12.85 -7.07 11.49
N CYS A 205 -12.48 -6.77 10.24
CA CYS A 205 -13.26 -5.85 9.41
C CYS A 205 -13.58 -6.40 8.01
N SER A 206 -14.80 -6.19 7.51
CA SER A 206 -15.25 -6.75 6.24
C SER A 206 -16.19 -5.81 5.50
N ASN A 207 -15.96 -5.64 4.20
CA ASN A 207 -16.94 -5.00 3.30
C ASN A 207 -18.10 -5.93 2.93
N GLY A 208 -17.96 -7.23 3.19
CA GLY A 208 -18.99 -8.25 3.06
C GLY A 208 -19.50 -8.72 4.42
N ASN A 209 -19.86 -10.00 4.50
CA ASN A 209 -20.37 -10.67 5.71
C ASN A 209 -19.23 -11.21 6.58
N VAL A 210 -19.47 -11.32 7.89
CA VAL A 210 -18.58 -12.02 8.83
C VAL A 210 -19.32 -13.21 9.44
N THR A 211 -18.81 -14.43 9.22
CA THR A 211 -19.39 -15.68 9.72
C THR A 211 -18.42 -16.40 10.65
N LEU A 212 -18.84 -16.65 11.89
CA LEU A 212 -18.07 -17.31 12.94
C LEU A 212 -18.73 -18.66 13.30
N ASN A 213 -18.12 -19.74 12.80
CA ASN A 213 -18.49 -21.13 13.05
C ASN A 213 -17.57 -21.80 14.10
N GLY A 214 -16.33 -21.31 14.25
CA GLY A 214 -15.37 -21.73 15.28
C GLY A 214 -15.48 -20.93 16.58
N ALA A 215 -14.55 -21.19 17.52
CA ALA A 215 -14.43 -20.45 18.78
C ALA A 215 -13.57 -19.19 18.60
N ALA A 216 -14.17 -18.06 18.25
CA ALA A 216 -13.44 -16.81 18.03
C ALA A 216 -13.43 -15.93 19.29
N LYS A 217 -12.25 -15.43 19.68
CA LYS A 217 -12.12 -14.33 20.64
C LYS A 217 -11.71 -13.06 19.88
N VAL A 218 -12.59 -12.06 19.85
CA VAL A 218 -12.42 -10.83 19.05
C VAL A 218 -12.80 -9.61 19.88
N ASN A 219 -11.98 -8.56 19.90
CA ASN A 219 -12.36 -7.34 20.64
C ASN A 219 -13.39 -6.51 19.84
N LYS A 220 -13.25 -6.41 18.51
CA LYS A 220 -14.18 -5.66 17.64
C LYS A 220 -14.44 -6.36 16.30
N ILE A 221 -15.71 -6.38 15.86
CA ILE A 221 -16.11 -6.74 14.49
C ILE A 221 -16.72 -5.50 13.82
N SER A 222 -16.27 -5.16 12.62
CA SER A 222 -16.80 -4.08 11.78
C SER A 222 -17.21 -4.63 10.41
N ALA A 223 -18.50 -4.80 10.14
CA ALA A 223 -18.99 -5.43 8.90
C ALA A 223 -19.97 -4.53 8.13
N LYS A 224 -19.78 -4.37 6.82
CA LYS A 224 -20.79 -3.73 5.95
C LYS A 224 -21.92 -4.69 5.56
N GLY A 225 -21.66 -5.99 5.53
CA GLY A 225 -22.66 -7.04 5.40
C GLY A 225 -23.23 -7.48 6.74
N ASN A 226 -23.67 -8.74 6.81
CA ASN A 226 -24.24 -9.34 8.02
C ASN A 226 -23.16 -9.95 8.91
N VAL A 227 -23.42 -10.06 10.22
CA VAL A 227 -22.56 -10.79 11.17
C VAL A 227 -23.30 -12.00 11.74
N THR A 228 -22.75 -13.20 11.57
CA THR A 228 -23.36 -14.46 12.01
C THR A 228 -22.42 -15.24 12.92
N LEU A 229 -22.86 -15.53 14.14
CA LEU A 229 -22.20 -16.40 15.11
C LEU A 229 -23.02 -17.70 15.21
N ALA A 230 -22.66 -18.70 14.42
CA ALA A 230 -23.38 -19.98 14.31
C ALA A 230 -22.67 -21.16 15.00
N GLY A 231 -21.41 -20.97 15.43
CA GLY A 231 -20.63 -22.03 16.06
C GLY A 231 -21.20 -22.55 17.39
N GLY A 232 -21.18 -23.88 17.57
CA GLY A 232 -21.49 -24.50 18.87
C GLY A 232 -20.44 -24.20 19.95
N ALA A 233 -19.23 -23.79 19.55
CA ALA A 233 -18.16 -23.42 20.45
C ALA A 233 -18.30 -21.97 20.96
N ALA A 234 -17.82 -21.70 22.18
CA ALA A 234 -17.93 -20.38 22.79
C ALA A 234 -17.08 -19.34 22.04
N SER A 235 -17.74 -18.44 21.32
CA SER A 235 -17.13 -17.22 20.78
C SER A 235 -17.39 -16.06 21.74
N THR A 236 -16.38 -15.23 21.99
CA THR A 236 -16.47 -14.08 22.89
C THR A 236 -16.04 -12.83 22.14
N ILE A 237 -17.01 -11.95 21.85
CA ILE A 237 -16.83 -10.73 21.08
C ILE A 237 -17.03 -9.51 21.98
N GLY A 238 -16.13 -8.52 21.92
CA GLY A 238 -16.31 -7.25 22.65
C GLY A 238 -17.46 -6.43 22.05
N THR A 239 -17.24 -5.89 20.85
CA THR A 239 -18.23 -5.08 20.12
C THR A 239 -18.48 -5.63 18.72
N ILE A 240 -19.74 -5.68 18.30
CA ILE A 240 -20.16 -5.95 16.92
C ILE A 240 -20.78 -4.68 16.34
N HIS A 241 -20.25 -4.21 15.22
CA HIS A 241 -20.72 -3.04 14.48
C HIS A 241 -21.03 -3.47 13.04
N SER A 242 -22.29 -3.33 12.61
CA SER A 242 -22.82 -3.97 11.40
C SER A 242 -23.79 -3.05 10.64
N ASN A 243 -23.57 -2.84 9.34
CA ASN A 243 -24.60 -2.21 8.50
C ASN A 243 -25.70 -3.22 8.08
N GLY A 244 -25.42 -4.53 8.17
CA GLY A 244 -26.39 -5.61 7.96
C GLY A 244 -27.04 -6.10 9.24
N ALA A 245 -27.69 -7.26 9.15
CA ALA A 245 -28.28 -7.98 10.28
C ALA A 245 -27.20 -8.68 11.13
N VAL A 246 -27.52 -8.97 12.39
CA VAL A 246 -26.64 -9.70 13.32
C VAL A 246 -27.36 -10.91 13.89
N THR A 247 -26.78 -12.11 13.79
CA THR A 247 -27.39 -13.37 14.26
C THR A 247 -26.45 -14.11 15.20
N LEU A 248 -26.90 -14.36 16.43
CA LEU A 248 -26.23 -15.19 17.45
C LEU A 248 -27.04 -16.48 17.67
N SER A 249 -26.75 -17.52 16.90
CA SER A 249 -27.38 -18.85 16.99
C SER A 249 -26.51 -19.90 17.69
N GLY A 250 -25.20 -19.62 17.84
CA GLY A 250 -24.26 -20.48 18.55
C GLY A 250 -24.62 -20.69 20.02
N GLY A 251 -24.59 -21.94 20.50
CA GLY A 251 -25.08 -22.34 21.82
C GLY A 251 -24.48 -21.59 23.01
N SER A 252 -23.25 -21.08 22.86
CA SER A 252 -22.52 -20.28 23.86
C SER A 252 -21.92 -19.00 23.25
N ALA A 253 -22.54 -18.44 22.21
CA ALA A 253 -22.08 -17.20 21.58
C ALA A 253 -22.24 -15.98 22.51
N ASN A 254 -21.19 -15.20 22.73
CA ASN A 254 -21.19 -14.05 23.62
C ASN A 254 -20.75 -12.78 22.88
N ALA A 255 -21.51 -11.70 23.04
CA ALA A 255 -21.15 -10.35 22.64
C ALA A 255 -21.28 -9.38 23.83
N GLY A 256 -20.40 -8.38 23.92
CA GLY A 256 -20.59 -7.24 24.79
C GLY A 256 -21.70 -6.34 24.26
N THR A 257 -21.38 -5.53 23.25
CA THR A 257 -22.30 -4.56 22.65
C THR A 257 -22.52 -4.86 21.16
N ILE A 258 -23.76 -4.82 20.69
CA ILE A 258 -24.14 -4.95 19.28
C ILE A 258 -24.74 -3.62 18.81
N GLN A 259 -24.23 -3.10 17.70
CA GLN A 259 -24.75 -1.95 16.96
C GLN A 259 -25.03 -2.40 15.53
N ALA A 260 -26.31 -2.41 15.13
CA ALA A 260 -26.71 -2.98 13.84
C ALA A 260 -27.81 -2.16 13.15
N SER A 261 -27.60 -1.75 11.89
CA SER A 261 -28.70 -1.17 11.09
C SER A 261 -29.76 -2.21 10.72
N GLY A 262 -29.37 -3.48 10.54
CA GLY A 262 -30.28 -4.60 10.29
C GLY A 262 -30.83 -5.28 11.57
N LYS A 263 -31.77 -6.23 11.39
CA LYS A 263 -32.37 -7.02 12.48
C LYS A 263 -31.30 -7.73 13.31
N VAL A 264 -31.48 -7.77 14.63
CA VAL A 264 -30.65 -8.56 15.55
C VAL A 264 -31.43 -9.78 16.04
N THR A 265 -30.85 -10.98 15.89
CA THR A 265 -31.45 -12.25 16.31
C THR A 265 -30.53 -12.98 17.29
N VAL A 266 -31.04 -13.41 18.44
CA VAL A 266 -30.27 -14.12 19.49
C VAL A 266 -31.04 -15.37 19.92
N SER A 267 -30.65 -16.53 19.39
CA SER A 267 -31.44 -17.78 19.47
C SER A 267 -30.68 -19.01 19.97
N GLY A 268 -29.35 -18.95 20.12
CA GLY A 268 -28.57 -20.05 20.69
C GLY A 268 -28.85 -20.27 22.18
N GLY A 269 -28.78 -21.52 22.66
CA GLY A 269 -29.25 -21.93 24.01
C GLY A 269 -28.88 -20.98 25.15
N ALA A 270 -27.59 -20.67 25.31
CA ALA A 270 -27.07 -19.68 26.27
C ALA A 270 -26.36 -18.49 25.56
N ALA A 271 -26.74 -18.19 24.31
CA ALA A 271 -26.24 -17.05 23.56
C ALA A 271 -26.58 -15.72 24.24
N LYS A 272 -25.61 -14.81 24.39
CA LYS A 272 -25.77 -13.57 25.14
C LYS A 272 -25.22 -12.37 24.37
N ALA A 273 -25.96 -11.25 24.39
CA ALA A 273 -25.42 -9.91 24.23
C ALA A 273 -25.71 -9.10 25.51
N ASN A 274 -24.79 -8.25 25.99
CA ASN A 274 -25.09 -7.36 27.13
C ASN A 274 -25.96 -6.18 26.67
N GLU A 275 -25.62 -5.58 25.53
CA GLU A 275 -26.31 -4.41 24.99
C GLU A 275 -26.58 -4.58 23.49
N ILE A 276 -27.78 -4.24 23.05
CA ILE A 276 -28.16 -4.24 21.62
C ILE A 276 -28.79 -2.88 21.28
N TYR A 277 -28.25 -2.24 20.25
CA TYR A 277 -28.77 -1.03 19.64
C TYR A 277 -29.01 -1.31 18.15
N THR A 278 -30.26 -1.21 17.68
CA THR A 278 -30.58 -1.46 16.28
C THR A 278 -31.58 -0.47 15.68
N GLU A 279 -31.37 -0.13 14.40
CA GLU A 279 -32.30 0.65 13.59
C GLU A 279 -33.46 -0.21 13.05
N SER A 280 -33.47 -1.51 13.35
CA SER A 280 -34.47 -2.49 12.97
C SER A 280 -35.08 -3.17 14.21
N SER A 281 -35.45 -4.44 14.10
CA SER A 281 -36.07 -5.25 15.17
C SER A 281 -35.08 -6.12 15.93
N ILE A 282 -35.44 -6.52 17.16
CA ILE A 282 -34.71 -7.49 17.98
C ILE A 282 -35.58 -8.73 18.18
N ASP A 283 -34.97 -9.91 18.01
CA ASP A 283 -35.63 -11.20 18.19
C ASP A 283 -34.76 -12.15 19.03
N TRP A 284 -35.11 -12.28 20.30
CA TRP A 284 -34.35 -12.99 21.31
C TRP A 284 -35.16 -14.16 21.85
N THR A 285 -34.66 -15.36 21.61
CA THR A 285 -35.20 -16.63 22.13
C THR A 285 -34.18 -17.43 22.94
N SER A 286 -32.99 -16.87 23.20
CA SER A 286 -32.01 -17.47 24.10
C SER A 286 -32.46 -17.45 25.55
N SER A 287 -32.02 -18.45 26.34
CA SER A 287 -32.28 -18.51 27.78
C SER A 287 -31.57 -17.42 28.58
N ALA A 288 -30.49 -16.83 28.05
CA ALA A 288 -29.70 -15.80 28.72
C ALA A 288 -30.42 -14.44 28.75
N THR A 289 -29.84 -13.48 29.48
CA THR A 289 -30.38 -12.12 29.66
C THR A 289 -29.44 -11.03 29.13
N ALA A 290 -30.03 -9.92 28.70
CA ALA A 290 -29.34 -8.67 28.35
C ALA A 290 -29.46 -7.62 29.47
N THR A 291 -28.62 -6.59 29.42
CA THR A 291 -28.71 -5.38 30.25
C THR A 291 -29.62 -4.35 29.59
N ALA A 292 -29.39 -4.03 28.31
CA ALA A 292 -30.15 -3.03 27.56
C ALA A 292 -30.45 -3.47 26.13
N LEU A 293 -31.68 -3.20 25.66
CA LEU A 293 -32.16 -3.47 24.31
C LEU A 293 -32.84 -2.19 23.76
N ALA A 294 -32.34 -1.64 22.66
CA ALA A 294 -32.89 -0.46 22.00
C ALA A 294 -33.13 -0.75 20.51
N ALA A 295 -34.35 -0.47 20.04
CA ALA A 295 -34.80 -0.80 18.68
C ALA A 295 -35.72 0.28 18.09
N ASN A 296 -35.54 0.62 16.81
CA ASN A 296 -36.54 1.40 16.07
C ASN A 296 -37.70 0.51 15.56
N GLY A 297 -37.49 -0.80 15.46
CA GLY A 297 -38.52 -1.79 15.16
C GLY A 297 -39.18 -2.36 16.42
N SER A 298 -39.75 -3.56 16.27
CA SER A 298 -40.30 -4.35 17.37
C SER A 298 -39.22 -5.14 18.14
N VAL A 299 -39.54 -5.54 19.36
CA VAL A 299 -38.67 -6.37 20.22
C VAL A 299 -39.43 -7.60 20.70
N ASN A 300 -39.01 -8.79 20.26
CA ASN A 300 -39.41 -10.07 20.82
C ASN A 300 -38.33 -10.52 21.81
N TYR A 301 -38.60 -10.52 23.12
CA TYR A 301 -37.62 -10.81 24.17
C TYR A 301 -38.07 -11.94 25.09
N ARG A 302 -37.56 -13.14 24.87
CA ARG A 302 -37.97 -14.37 25.57
C ARG A 302 -36.83 -15.04 26.36
N PRO A 303 -36.20 -14.37 27.34
CA PRO A 303 -35.25 -14.99 28.26
C PRO A 303 -35.91 -16.05 29.13
N SER A 304 -35.07 -16.87 29.77
CA SER A 304 -35.49 -17.76 30.85
C SER A 304 -35.49 -17.06 32.22
N GLY A 305 -36.26 -17.58 33.17
CA GLY A 305 -36.36 -17.06 34.54
C GLY A 305 -37.41 -15.96 34.73
N SER A 306 -37.45 -15.41 35.95
CA SER A 306 -38.31 -14.29 36.37
C SER A 306 -37.47 -13.24 37.09
N GLY A 307 -38.00 -12.01 37.22
CA GLY A 307 -37.24 -10.91 37.84
C GLY A 307 -36.07 -10.39 36.98
N VAL A 308 -36.11 -10.61 35.67
CA VAL A 308 -35.07 -10.19 34.73
C VAL A 308 -34.89 -8.66 34.77
N GLY A 309 -33.65 -8.17 34.83
CA GLY A 309 -33.33 -6.75 34.99
C GLY A 309 -33.24 -5.91 33.70
N THR A 310 -33.49 -6.51 32.54
CA THR A 310 -33.27 -5.89 31.22
C THR A 310 -34.10 -4.62 31.01
N THR A 311 -33.47 -3.57 30.50
CA THR A 311 -34.17 -2.37 30.03
C THR A 311 -34.43 -2.47 28.53
N ILE A 312 -35.69 -2.31 28.11
CA ILE A 312 -36.14 -2.36 26.72
C ILE A 312 -36.67 -0.99 26.29
N SER A 313 -36.26 -0.50 25.13
CA SER A 313 -36.75 0.72 24.49
C SER A 313 -37.04 0.43 23.02
N ALA A 314 -38.31 0.41 22.62
CA ALA A 314 -38.72 0.04 21.26
C ALA A 314 -39.70 1.05 20.67
N ILE A 315 -39.44 1.60 19.48
CA ILE A 315 -40.47 2.43 18.82
C ILE A 315 -41.66 1.55 18.40
N GLY A 316 -41.42 0.32 17.94
CA GLY A 316 -42.44 -0.68 17.64
C GLY A 316 -42.91 -1.51 18.84
N ASP A 317 -43.72 -2.53 18.54
CA ASP A 317 -44.32 -3.44 19.53
C ASP A 317 -43.28 -4.25 20.32
N VAL A 318 -43.62 -4.62 21.55
CA VAL A 318 -42.79 -5.47 22.42
C VAL A 318 -43.56 -6.73 22.83
N THR A 319 -43.00 -7.90 22.54
CA THR A 319 -43.49 -9.20 23.05
C THR A 319 -42.45 -9.78 23.99
N LEU A 320 -42.79 -10.13 25.24
CA LEU A 320 -41.80 -10.59 26.21
C LEU A 320 -42.26 -11.67 27.19
N THR A 321 -41.31 -12.47 27.69
CA THR A 321 -41.51 -13.35 28.87
C THR A 321 -41.25 -12.58 30.16
N SER A 322 -40.04 -12.01 30.35
CA SER A 322 -39.72 -11.15 31.49
C SER A 322 -38.70 -10.05 31.15
N ALA A 323 -38.85 -8.89 31.77
CA ALA A 323 -37.97 -7.73 31.65
C ALA A 323 -38.02 -6.86 32.92
N GLY A 324 -37.12 -5.89 33.03
CA GLY A 324 -37.03 -4.96 34.16
C GLY A 324 -37.85 -3.70 33.91
N THR A 325 -37.43 -2.92 32.91
CA THR A 325 -38.11 -1.69 32.46
C THR A 325 -38.39 -1.79 30.98
N VAL A 326 -39.59 -1.39 30.55
CA VAL A 326 -40.00 -1.41 29.14
C VAL A 326 -40.58 -0.06 28.76
N ARG A 327 -40.05 0.54 27.70
CA ARG A 327 -40.63 1.70 27.02
C ARG A 327 -40.97 1.32 25.59
N THR A 328 -42.22 1.53 25.19
CA THR A 328 -42.66 1.21 23.82
C THR A 328 -43.62 2.23 23.21
N GLY A 329 -43.41 2.54 21.93
CA GLY A 329 -44.35 3.31 21.10
C GLY A 329 -45.51 2.46 20.58
N GLY A 330 -45.47 1.13 20.76
CA GLY A 330 -46.46 0.17 20.28
C GLY A 330 -47.16 -0.62 21.38
N THR A 331 -47.66 -1.79 20.98
CA THR A 331 -48.36 -2.78 21.81
C THR A 331 -47.37 -3.59 22.65
N THR A 332 -47.71 -3.86 23.91
CA THR A 332 -46.98 -4.77 24.80
C THR A 332 -47.75 -6.08 24.96
N THR A 333 -47.13 -7.20 24.60
CA THR A 333 -47.70 -8.55 24.76
C THR A 333 -46.86 -9.38 25.73
N LEU A 334 -47.46 -9.79 26.85
CA LEU A 334 -46.84 -10.67 27.85
C LEU A 334 -47.13 -12.14 27.53
N VAL A 335 -46.08 -12.94 27.33
CA VAL A 335 -46.16 -14.38 27.00
C VAL A 335 -45.55 -15.29 28.07
N GLY A 336 -45.16 -14.73 29.22
CA GLY A 336 -44.60 -15.47 30.35
C GLY A 336 -45.65 -16.10 31.28
N TYR A 337 -45.17 -17.00 32.16
CA TYR A 337 -45.97 -17.75 33.15
C TYR A 337 -45.41 -17.54 34.57
N TRP A 338 -46.21 -17.76 35.62
CA TRP A 338 -45.77 -17.86 37.02
C TRP A 338 -44.82 -16.74 37.50
N GLY A 339 -45.34 -15.52 37.64
CA GLY A 339 -44.55 -14.39 38.17
C GLY A 339 -43.56 -13.76 37.18
N GLN A 340 -43.50 -14.27 35.95
CA GLN A 340 -42.82 -13.61 34.83
C GLN A 340 -43.58 -12.34 34.38
N GLY A 341 -42.87 -11.44 33.71
CA GLY A 341 -43.37 -10.14 33.28
C GLY A 341 -42.38 -9.01 33.56
N ILE A 342 -42.90 -7.80 33.77
CA ILE A 342 -42.15 -6.56 33.93
C ILE A 342 -41.98 -6.25 35.43
N SER A 343 -40.79 -6.49 35.95
CA SER A 343 -40.51 -6.40 37.40
C SER A 343 -40.40 -4.95 37.92
N GLY A 344 -40.15 -3.97 37.05
CA GLY A 344 -40.03 -2.56 37.38
C GLY A 344 -41.16 -1.71 36.80
N ARG A 345 -40.98 -1.17 35.59
CA ARG A 345 -41.87 -0.16 35.00
C ARG A 345 -42.17 -0.41 33.52
N LEU A 346 -43.45 -0.28 33.14
CA LEU A 346 -43.92 -0.24 31.75
C LEU A 346 -44.42 1.17 31.41
N ASP A 347 -43.83 1.81 30.39
CA ASP A 347 -44.42 2.96 29.71
C ASP A 347 -44.72 2.54 28.27
N GLY A 348 -46.00 2.34 27.91
CA GLY A 348 -46.40 1.82 26.60
C GLY A 348 -47.51 2.64 25.94
N ALA A 349 -47.29 3.15 24.73
CA ALA A 349 -48.30 3.97 24.04
C ALA A 349 -49.50 3.15 23.50
N GLY A 350 -49.28 1.87 23.18
CA GLY A 350 -50.31 0.98 22.63
C GLY A 350 -51.11 0.19 23.67
N LEU A 351 -51.58 -0.97 23.22
CA LEU A 351 -52.34 -1.94 24.02
C LEU A 351 -51.42 -2.77 24.92
N LEU A 352 -51.81 -3.04 26.16
CA LEU A 352 -51.25 -4.11 26.97
C LEU A 352 -52.14 -5.35 26.91
N GLY A 353 -51.58 -6.46 26.46
CA GLY A 353 -52.23 -7.78 26.41
C GLY A 353 -51.33 -8.89 26.96
N GLY A 354 -51.89 -10.08 27.12
CA GLY A 354 -51.11 -11.28 27.42
C GLY A 354 -51.85 -12.56 27.12
N SER A 355 -51.11 -13.58 26.66
CA SER A 355 -51.67 -14.82 26.11
C SER A 355 -52.17 -15.82 27.16
N SER A 356 -52.02 -15.53 28.45
CA SER A 356 -52.22 -16.52 29.52
C SER A 356 -52.75 -15.93 30.85
N TRP A 357 -53.53 -14.85 30.78
CA TRP A 357 -53.96 -14.06 31.95
C TRP A 357 -54.80 -14.78 33.02
N GLY A 358 -55.30 -15.99 32.80
CA GLY A 358 -56.24 -16.66 33.72
C GLY A 358 -55.89 -18.08 34.18
N ALA A 359 -54.84 -18.73 33.66
CA ALA A 359 -54.68 -20.18 33.83
C ALA A 359 -53.65 -20.62 34.92
N TYR A 360 -52.50 -19.94 35.03
CA TYR A 360 -51.34 -20.49 35.75
C TYR A 360 -50.48 -19.40 36.46
N GLY A 361 -51.07 -18.63 37.37
CA GLY A 361 -50.36 -17.59 38.12
C GLY A 361 -49.98 -16.38 37.25
N GLY A 362 -50.78 -15.31 37.35
CA GLY A 362 -50.77 -14.19 36.39
C GLY A 362 -49.43 -13.50 36.18
N ALA A 363 -49.25 -12.97 34.96
CA ALA A 363 -48.10 -12.13 34.61
C ALA A 363 -48.02 -10.87 35.50
N VAL A 364 -46.80 -10.39 35.74
CA VAL A 364 -46.54 -9.24 36.63
C VAL A 364 -46.23 -7.99 35.83
N VAL A 365 -46.77 -6.84 36.25
CA VAL A 365 -46.26 -5.51 35.87
C VAL A 365 -46.25 -4.67 37.15
N ALA A 366 -45.08 -4.35 37.69
CA ALA A 366 -44.99 -3.75 39.03
C ALA A 366 -45.44 -2.28 39.08
N SER A 367 -45.26 -1.52 38.00
CA SER A 367 -45.75 -0.15 37.82
C SER A 367 -45.84 0.22 36.34
N GLY A 368 -46.61 1.25 35.97
CA GLY A 368 -46.58 1.76 34.60
C GLY A 368 -47.73 2.66 34.16
N THR A 369 -47.64 3.16 32.93
CA THR A 369 -48.72 3.81 32.19
C THR A 369 -48.88 3.17 30.81
N VAL A 370 -50.11 2.87 30.40
CA VAL A 370 -50.43 2.23 29.11
C VAL A 370 -51.54 2.98 28.37
N GLY A 371 -51.50 2.98 27.03
CA GLY A 371 -52.54 3.58 26.19
C GLY A 371 -53.90 2.89 26.32
N SER A 372 -53.89 1.56 26.32
CA SER A 372 -55.06 0.71 26.58
C SER A 372 -54.65 -0.64 27.19
N ILE A 373 -55.62 -1.41 27.69
CA ILE A 373 -55.38 -2.77 28.23
C ILE A 373 -56.56 -3.66 27.83
N VAL A 374 -56.30 -4.93 27.49
CA VAL A 374 -57.37 -5.93 27.34
C VAL A 374 -57.96 -6.23 28.73
N ALA A 375 -59.17 -6.79 28.84
CA ALA A 375 -59.75 -7.24 30.11
C ALA A 375 -60.34 -8.65 29.98
N PRO A 376 -60.42 -9.44 31.09
CA PRO A 376 -59.92 -9.16 32.43
C PRO A 376 -58.42 -9.46 32.59
N TYR A 377 -57.72 -8.66 33.40
CA TYR A 377 -56.28 -8.81 33.70
C TYR A 377 -56.04 -9.10 35.19
N PRO A 378 -54.95 -9.78 35.58
CA PRO A 378 -54.70 -10.15 36.97
C PRO A 378 -54.23 -8.96 37.82
N GLY A 379 -54.53 -8.95 39.12
CA GLY A 379 -54.14 -7.90 40.07
C GLY A 379 -52.63 -7.73 40.29
N THR A 380 -51.81 -8.61 39.72
CA THR A 380 -50.35 -8.48 39.60
C THR A 380 -49.90 -7.46 38.54
N VAL A 381 -50.82 -6.96 37.72
CA VAL A 381 -50.58 -5.92 36.71
C VAL A 381 -51.04 -4.56 37.25
N LYS A 382 -50.07 -3.72 37.62
CA LYS A 382 -50.26 -2.39 38.22
C LYS A 382 -49.92 -1.30 37.22
N VAL A 383 -50.87 -0.96 36.35
CA VAL A 383 -50.71 0.11 35.35
C VAL A 383 -51.84 1.13 35.42
N LYS A 384 -51.52 2.38 35.11
CA LYS A 384 -52.50 3.43 34.84
C LYS A 384 -52.86 3.41 33.36
N VAL A 385 -54.13 3.27 33.02
CA VAL A 385 -54.60 3.39 31.62
C VAL A 385 -54.85 4.86 31.30
N VAL A 386 -54.25 5.38 30.23
CA VAL A 386 -54.42 6.76 29.75
C VAL A 386 -54.58 6.72 28.23
N SER A 387 -55.80 6.95 27.74
CA SER A 387 -56.07 6.98 26.30
C SER A 387 -55.22 8.06 25.61
N GLY A 388 -54.59 7.70 24.48
CA GLY A 388 -53.69 8.60 23.74
C GLY A 388 -52.34 8.87 24.41
N TYR A 389 -51.94 8.06 25.39
CA TYR A 389 -50.61 8.17 26.00
C TYR A 389 -49.49 7.99 24.97
N SER A 390 -48.53 8.91 24.94
CA SER A 390 -47.33 8.83 24.09
C SER A 390 -46.08 8.69 24.94
N VAL A 391 -45.15 7.85 24.48
CA VAL A 391 -43.88 7.58 25.15
C VAL A 391 -42.77 8.25 24.35
N ALA A 392 -42.01 9.14 24.99
CA ALA A 392 -40.83 9.73 24.37
C ALA A 392 -39.72 8.66 24.31
N ILE A 393 -39.38 8.24 23.08
CA ILE A 393 -38.34 7.27 22.79
C ILE A 393 -37.36 7.91 21.81
N THR A 394 -36.10 8.03 22.20
CA THR A 394 -35.03 8.46 21.30
C THR A 394 -34.80 7.37 20.25
N PRO A 395 -34.90 7.65 18.94
CA PRO A 395 -34.53 6.69 17.92
C PRO A 395 -33.06 6.29 18.04
N VAL A 396 -32.78 5.01 17.81
CA VAL A 396 -31.42 4.52 17.60
C VAL A 396 -30.93 5.03 16.25
N THR A 397 -29.70 5.50 16.22
CA THR A 397 -28.95 5.74 14.98
C THR A 397 -27.60 5.07 15.12
N VAL A 398 -27.24 4.24 14.14
CA VAL A 398 -25.98 3.50 14.11
C VAL A 398 -25.06 4.18 13.11
N THR A 399 -23.84 4.51 13.52
CA THR A 399 -22.81 5.00 12.60
C THR A 399 -22.58 3.95 11.50
N THR A 400 -22.50 4.36 10.24
CA THR A 400 -22.23 3.41 9.16
C THR A 400 -20.78 2.95 9.16
N VAL A 401 -20.55 1.64 9.07
CA VAL A 401 -19.24 1.03 8.83
C VAL A 401 -18.71 1.55 7.48
N ALA A 402 -17.55 2.22 7.52
CA ALA A 402 -16.85 2.70 6.34
C ALA A 402 -16.31 1.55 5.47
N THR A 403 -16.10 1.79 4.18
CA THR A 403 -15.43 0.81 3.30
C THR A 403 -13.97 0.67 3.70
N PHE A 404 -13.51 -0.57 3.91
CA PHE A 404 -12.10 -0.89 4.02
C PHE A 404 -11.49 -1.01 2.62
N GLU A 405 -10.48 -0.20 2.32
CA GLU A 405 -9.72 -0.21 1.07
C GLU A 405 -8.23 0.00 1.40
N GLN A 406 -7.35 -0.47 0.51
CA GLN A 406 -5.89 -0.35 0.60
C GLN A 406 -5.33 -0.09 -0.81
N PRO A 407 -4.19 0.62 -0.95
CA PRO A 407 -3.58 0.83 -2.25
C PRO A 407 -3.08 -0.50 -2.83
N ARG A 408 -3.41 -0.76 -4.11
CA ARG A 408 -2.88 -1.90 -4.87
C ARG A 408 -1.48 -1.55 -5.38
N VAL A 409 -0.49 -2.36 -4.99
CA VAL A 409 0.87 -2.31 -5.53
C VAL A 409 0.96 -3.20 -6.77
N THR A 410 1.63 -2.72 -7.82
CA THR A 410 1.93 -3.52 -9.02
C THR A 410 3.24 -4.29 -8.81
N VAL A 411 3.21 -5.60 -9.03
CA VAL A 411 4.37 -6.48 -9.14
C VAL A 411 4.70 -6.68 -10.61
N ASP A 412 5.95 -6.42 -11.00
CA ASP A 412 6.43 -6.68 -12.35
C ASP A 412 7.94 -7.00 -12.35
N ALA A 413 8.28 -8.24 -12.74
CA ALA A 413 9.65 -8.65 -12.94
C ALA A 413 10.31 -7.94 -14.13
N TYR A 414 9.57 -7.55 -15.18
CA TYR A 414 10.16 -6.91 -16.37
C TYR A 414 10.72 -5.52 -16.04
N ALA A 415 9.96 -4.68 -15.30
CA ALA A 415 10.41 -3.38 -14.80
C ALA A 415 11.72 -3.45 -13.98
N LEU A 416 11.95 -4.55 -13.24
CA LEU A 416 13.14 -4.73 -12.40
C LEU A 416 14.35 -5.33 -13.13
N LYS A 417 14.20 -5.79 -14.38
CA LYS A 417 15.30 -6.35 -15.20
C LYS A 417 16.55 -5.44 -15.27
N PRO A 418 16.46 -4.10 -15.42
CA PRO A 418 17.65 -3.23 -15.53
C PRO A 418 18.47 -3.10 -14.22
N GLN A 419 17.88 -3.49 -13.09
CA GLN A 419 18.49 -3.46 -11.75
C GLN A 419 19.16 -4.79 -11.36
N ALA A 420 18.98 -5.85 -12.16
CA ALA A 420 19.54 -7.17 -11.90
C ALA A 420 21.05 -7.24 -12.20
N ASN A 421 21.77 -8.07 -11.43
CA ASN A 421 23.19 -8.38 -11.70
C ASN A 421 23.36 -9.47 -12.75
N PHE A 422 22.50 -10.48 -12.73
CA PHE A 422 22.57 -11.63 -13.61
C PHE A 422 21.19 -11.87 -14.24
N VAL A 423 21.12 -11.72 -15.56
CA VAL A 423 19.89 -11.79 -16.35
C VAL A 423 19.94 -13.04 -17.22
N PHE A 424 19.21 -14.08 -16.83
CA PHE A 424 19.19 -15.40 -17.47
C PHE A 424 18.07 -15.51 -18.52
N THR A 425 18.43 -15.78 -19.78
CA THR A 425 17.50 -15.74 -20.94
C THR A 425 17.36 -17.08 -21.68
N GLY A 426 18.25 -18.04 -21.44
CA GLY A 426 18.09 -19.41 -21.93
C GLY A 426 19.39 -20.18 -21.98
N VAL A 427 19.51 -21.12 -22.93
CA VAL A 427 20.73 -21.90 -23.18
C VAL A 427 21.24 -21.71 -24.61
N ASP A 428 22.50 -22.08 -24.85
CA ASP A 428 23.04 -22.24 -26.19
C ASP A 428 22.69 -23.62 -26.80
N GLY A 429 23.13 -23.86 -28.04
CA GLY A 429 22.92 -25.14 -28.73
C GLY A 429 23.66 -26.35 -28.12
N SER A 430 24.54 -26.13 -27.13
CA SER A 430 25.21 -27.18 -26.34
C SER A 430 24.58 -27.36 -24.95
N GLY A 431 23.52 -26.60 -24.63
CA GLY A 431 22.84 -26.63 -23.34
C GLY A 431 23.49 -25.80 -22.23
N ASN A 432 24.49 -24.95 -22.54
CA ASN A 432 25.11 -24.07 -21.55
C ASN A 432 24.18 -22.88 -21.26
N PRO A 433 23.85 -22.56 -19.99
CA PRO A 433 23.10 -21.35 -19.65
C PRO A 433 23.77 -20.08 -20.17
N ARG A 434 22.96 -19.17 -20.69
CA ARG A 434 23.35 -17.84 -21.17
C ARG A 434 22.79 -16.79 -20.22
N LEU A 435 23.64 -15.83 -19.85
CA LEU A 435 23.24 -14.68 -19.05
C LEU A 435 23.91 -13.39 -19.52
N GLU A 436 23.32 -12.27 -19.13
CA GLU A 436 23.99 -10.97 -19.11
C GLU A 436 24.39 -10.64 -17.67
N ALA A 437 25.64 -10.26 -17.46
CA ALA A 437 26.17 -9.84 -16.17
C ALA A 437 26.33 -8.31 -16.15
N LYS A 438 26.00 -7.68 -15.02
CA LYS A 438 26.06 -6.23 -14.83
C LYS A 438 26.41 -5.87 -13.40
N GLY A 439 27.30 -4.89 -13.23
CA GLY A 439 27.60 -4.31 -11.90
C GLY A 439 28.18 -5.31 -10.91
N ILE A 440 29.10 -6.16 -11.35
CA ILE A 440 29.86 -7.09 -10.52
C ILE A 440 31.32 -6.61 -10.46
N ASN A 441 31.87 -6.43 -9.26
CA ASN A 441 33.24 -5.96 -9.13
C ASN A 441 34.22 -6.98 -9.72
N GLY A 442 35.14 -6.51 -10.58
CA GLY A 442 36.10 -7.37 -11.29
C GLY A 442 35.58 -8.07 -12.55
N LEU A 443 34.30 -7.89 -12.91
CA LEU A 443 33.71 -8.44 -14.14
C LEU A 443 33.14 -7.29 -15.00
N GLU A 444 33.50 -7.28 -16.28
CA GLU A 444 32.95 -6.31 -17.24
C GLU A 444 31.47 -6.61 -17.54
N ASP A 445 30.65 -5.57 -17.74
CA ASP A 445 29.26 -5.74 -18.14
C ASP A 445 29.17 -6.42 -19.53
N GLY A 446 28.22 -7.35 -19.70
CA GLY A 446 27.94 -7.99 -20.99
C GLY A 446 27.47 -9.45 -20.92
N SER A 447 27.46 -10.13 -22.07
CA SER A 447 26.96 -11.51 -22.18
C SER A 447 28.02 -12.58 -21.86
N TYR A 448 27.60 -13.60 -21.12
CA TYR A 448 28.42 -14.72 -20.65
C TYR A 448 27.68 -16.07 -20.77
N TYR A 449 28.47 -17.14 -20.81
CA TYR A 449 28.02 -18.52 -20.71
C TYR A 449 28.40 -19.09 -19.35
N VAL A 450 27.56 -19.98 -18.79
CA VAL A 450 27.88 -20.78 -17.60
C VAL A 450 28.31 -22.17 -18.05
N ALA A 451 29.58 -22.52 -17.85
CA ALA A 451 30.14 -23.80 -18.30
C ALA A 451 31.18 -24.38 -17.31
N GLY A 452 31.81 -25.50 -17.67
CA GLY A 452 32.90 -26.09 -16.90
C GLY A 452 34.27 -25.46 -17.18
N ASN A 453 35.25 -25.63 -16.29
CA ASN A 453 36.65 -25.34 -16.58
C ASN A 453 37.38 -26.59 -17.11
N ALA A 454 38.60 -26.43 -17.61
CA ALA A 454 39.40 -27.53 -18.17
C ALA A 454 39.74 -28.64 -17.15
N SER A 455 39.70 -28.32 -15.85
CA SER A 455 39.91 -29.27 -14.74
C SER A 455 38.63 -30.01 -14.31
N GLY A 456 37.51 -29.82 -15.01
CA GLY A 456 36.23 -30.49 -14.77
C GLY A 456 35.30 -29.81 -13.75
N GLY A 457 35.77 -28.74 -13.07
CA GLY A 457 34.91 -27.94 -12.19
C GLY A 457 33.81 -27.23 -13.00
N ARG A 458 32.60 -27.10 -12.45
CA ARG A 458 31.42 -26.54 -13.11
C ARG A 458 31.09 -25.13 -12.60
N ASN A 459 30.17 -24.48 -13.32
CA ASN A 459 29.54 -23.19 -12.96
C ASN A 459 30.46 -21.96 -13.07
N TYR A 460 31.36 -21.93 -14.04
CA TYR A 460 32.20 -20.77 -14.33
C TYR A 460 31.58 -19.88 -15.42
N LEU A 461 31.69 -18.57 -15.25
CA LEU A 461 31.38 -17.57 -16.28
C LEU A 461 32.53 -17.48 -17.28
N CYS A 462 32.20 -17.43 -18.56
CA CYS A 462 33.17 -17.20 -19.63
C CYS A 462 32.53 -16.56 -20.86
N ARG A 463 33.33 -15.78 -21.61
CA ARG A 463 32.89 -15.13 -22.87
C ARG A 463 32.75 -16.12 -24.04
N ALA A 464 33.40 -17.29 -23.97
CA ALA A 464 33.39 -18.31 -25.01
C ALA A 464 33.53 -19.72 -24.43
N VAL A 465 32.89 -20.69 -25.10
CA VAL A 465 32.85 -22.11 -24.73
C VAL A 465 33.21 -23.01 -25.91
N THR A 466 33.78 -24.17 -25.60
CA THR A 466 33.99 -25.30 -26.52
C THR A 466 33.23 -26.50 -25.96
N GLY A 467 32.09 -26.83 -26.57
CA GLY A 467 31.16 -27.81 -26.00
C GLY A 467 30.59 -27.31 -24.66
N THR A 468 30.88 -28.01 -23.55
CA THR A 468 30.45 -27.61 -22.18
C THR A 468 31.59 -27.07 -21.31
N THR A 469 32.68 -26.63 -21.93
CA THR A 469 33.91 -26.15 -21.26
C THR A 469 34.24 -24.73 -21.69
N CYS A 470 34.44 -23.83 -20.73
CA CYS A 470 34.96 -22.48 -20.92
C CYS A 470 36.35 -22.48 -21.57
N VAL A 471 36.54 -21.60 -22.56
CA VAL A 471 37.86 -21.33 -23.16
C VAL A 471 38.76 -20.58 -22.16
N SER A 472 38.19 -19.62 -21.44
CA SER A 472 38.83 -18.92 -20.33
C SER A 472 37.79 -18.67 -19.23
N PRO A 473 37.85 -19.37 -18.09
CA PRO A 473 36.95 -19.13 -16.95
C PRO A 473 37.35 -17.85 -16.23
N LEU A 474 36.37 -16.98 -15.95
CA LEU A 474 36.60 -15.67 -15.33
C LEU A 474 36.23 -15.66 -13.84
N LEU A 475 35.04 -16.15 -13.52
CA LEU A 475 34.44 -16.08 -12.18
C LEU A 475 33.60 -17.35 -11.94
N LYS A 476 33.52 -17.83 -10.70
CA LYS A 476 32.65 -18.96 -10.34
C LYS A 476 31.29 -18.42 -9.87
N LEU A 477 30.24 -18.66 -10.65
CA LEU A 477 28.90 -18.13 -10.39
C LEU A 477 28.25 -18.77 -9.16
N CYS A 478 28.35 -20.09 -9.03
CA CYS A 478 27.62 -20.83 -8.00
C CYS A 478 28.26 -22.19 -7.66
N GLN A 479 27.74 -22.82 -6.62
CA GLN A 479 28.17 -24.13 -6.15
C GLN A 479 27.03 -25.14 -6.20
N GLY A 480 27.21 -26.19 -7.01
CA GLY A 480 26.35 -27.37 -7.02
C GLY A 480 26.51 -28.21 -5.74
N TYR A 481 26.13 -29.49 -5.78
CA TYR A 481 26.38 -30.40 -4.65
C TYR A 481 27.88 -30.59 -4.33
N SER A 482 28.71 -30.49 -5.36
CA SER A 482 30.17 -30.42 -5.33
C SER A 482 30.64 -29.50 -6.47
N ASP A 483 31.95 -29.25 -6.55
CA ASP A 483 32.55 -28.47 -7.64
C ASP A 483 32.30 -29.07 -9.03
N TYR A 484 31.96 -30.36 -9.13
CA TYR A 484 31.75 -31.08 -10.39
C TYR A 484 30.28 -31.14 -10.83
N ASN A 485 29.35 -30.60 -10.05
CA ASN A 485 27.92 -30.60 -10.35
C ASN A 485 27.44 -29.21 -10.81
N SER A 486 26.63 -29.16 -11.86
CA SER A 486 25.94 -27.94 -12.28
C SER A 486 24.91 -27.51 -11.23
N CYS A 487 24.94 -26.24 -10.81
CA CYS A 487 23.94 -25.68 -9.90
C CYS A 487 22.66 -25.24 -10.63
N LEU A 488 22.79 -24.93 -11.93
CA LEU A 488 21.79 -24.30 -12.77
C LEU A 488 21.52 -25.18 -13.98
N SER A 489 20.25 -25.35 -14.33
CA SER A 489 19.80 -25.94 -15.59
C SER A 489 18.54 -25.23 -16.10
N TYR A 490 18.25 -25.43 -17.38
CA TYR A 490 17.08 -24.86 -18.06
C TYR A 490 16.49 -25.87 -19.02
N ALA A 491 15.17 -26.05 -18.97
CA ALA A 491 14.43 -26.87 -19.93
C ALA A 491 13.02 -26.30 -20.12
N SER A 492 12.59 -26.18 -21.37
CA SER A 492 11.20 -25.83 -21.74
C SER A 492 10.60 -24.62 -21.02
N GLY A 493 11.39 -23.55 -20.83
CA GLY A 493 10.94 -22.33 -20.14
C GLY A 493 10.97 -22.40 -18.60
N ASN A 494 11.55 -23.45 -18.02
CA ASN A 494 11.76 -23.58 -16.58
C ASN A 494 13.26 -23.65 -16.24
N TRP A 495 13.69 -22.74 -15.37
CA TRP A 495 14.99 -22.77 -14.71
C TRP A 495 14.94 -23.63 -13.46
N THR A 496 16.00 -24.38 -13.20
CA THR A 496 16.16 -25.15 -11.95
C THR A 496 17.47 -24.78 -11.27
N LEU A 497 17.37 -24.37 -10.01
CA LEU A 497 18.49 -24.13 -9.11
C LEU A 497 18.59 -25.26 -8.07
N GLN A 498 19.80 -25.78 -7.88
CA GLN A 498 20.11 -26.85 -6.94
C GLN A 498 21.57 -26.79 -6.47
N GLY A 499 21.88 -27.31 -5.29
CA GLY A 499 23.24 -27.41 -4.78
C GLY A 499 23.42 -26.77 -3.40
N LYS A 500 24.41 -25.89 -3.28
CA LYS A 500 24.77 -25.23 -2.02
C LYS A 500 24.38 -23.77 -1.99
N THR A 501 24.85 -22.96 -2.94
CA THR A 501 24.65 -21.51 -2.95
C THR A 501 25.08 -20.87 -4.29
N MET A 502 24.83 -19.57 -4.47
CA MET A 502 25.25 -18.73 -5.61
C MET A 502 25.94 -17.47 -5.08
N LEU A 503 26.74 -16.83 -5.92
CA LEU A 503 27.30 -15.50 -5.64
C LEU A 503 26.17 -14.52 -5.26
N PRO A 504 26.27 -13.78 -4.14
CA PRO A 504 25.20 -12.87 -3.72
C PRO A 504 24.94 -11.74 -4.71
N GLY A 505 23.66 -11.43 -4.92
CA GLY A 505 23.23 -10.44 -5.91
C GLY A 505 21.78 -10.61 -6.35
N VAL A 506 21.36 -9.74 -7.27
CA VAL A 506 20.01 -9.76 -7.86
C VAL A 506 20.01 -10.62 -9.13
N LEU A 507 19.16 -11.65 -9.14
CA LEU A 507 19.06 -12.65 -10.20
C LEU A 507 17.70 -12.53 -10.90
N TRP A 508 17.71 -12.37 -12.22
CA TRP A 508 16.51 -12.25 -13.03
C TRP A 508 16.41 -13.39 -14.04
N PHE A 509 15.27 -14.08 -14.05
CA PHE A 509 15.04 -15.28 -14.86
C PHE A 509 13.88 -15.07 -15.85
N GLU A 510 14.16 -15.30 -17.13
CA GLU A 510 13.14 -15.39 -18.17
C GLU A 510 12.46 -16.77 -18.10
N GLY A 511 11.17 -16.79 -17.72
CA GLY A 511 10.38 -18.00 -17.53
C GLY A 511 10.19 -18.38 -16.06
N ASN A 512 9.82 -19.65 -15.83
CA ASN A 512 9.58 -20.20 -14.49
C ASN A 512 10.90 -20.49 -13.77
N LEU A 513 10.87 -20.49 -12.43
CA LEU A 513 12.03 -20.83 -11.59
C LEU A 513 11.65 -21.88 -10.53
N THR A 514 12.43 -22.97 -10.48
CA THR A 514 12.35 -24.01 -9.46
C THR A 514 13.60 -23.99 -8.58
N ILE A 515 13.48 -23.63 -7.31
CA ILE A 515 14.59 -23.69 -6.34
C ILE A 515 14.46 -25.01 -5.55
N SER A 516 15.35 -25.97 -5.81
CA SER A 516 15.20 -27.34 -5.31
C SER A 516 15.74 -27.53 -3.88
N ASN A 517 16.89 -26.93 -3.57
CA ASN A 517 17.53 -26.99 -2.25
C ASN A 517 18.63 -25.92 -2.17
N GLY A 518 19.38 -25.90 -1.06
CA GLY A 518 20.51 -25.00 -0.86
C GLY A 518 20.18 -23.80 0.03
N VAL A 519 21.20 -22.98 0.26
CA VAL A 519 21.14 -21.75 1.06
C VAL A 519 21.60 -20.60 0.17
N TRP A 520 20.66 -19.77 -0.25
CA TRP A 520 20.88 -18.71 -1.24
C TRP A 520 20.85 -17.35 -0.56
N VAL A 521 21.71 -16.43 -0.97
CA VAL A 521 21.72 -15.03 -0.47
C VAL A 521 21.51 -14.11 -1.67
N ASN A 522 20.29 -14.13 -2.19
CA ASN A 522 19.95 -13.63 -3.51
C ASN A 522 18.53 -13.08 -3.54
N THR A 523 18.33 -12.05 -4.35
CA THR A 523 17.00 -11.62 -4.79
C THR A 523 16.65 -12.39 -6.05
N PHE A 524 15.61 -13.23 -6.00
CA PHE A 524 15.13 -13.97 -7.16
C PHE A 524 13.93 -13.26 -7.81
N LEU A 525 14.12 -12.83 -9.05
CA LEU A 525 13.07 -12.27 -9.91
C LEU A 525 12.80 -13.26 -11.04
N ALA A 526 11.55 -13.65 -11.28
CA ALA A 526 11.18 -14.52 -12.39
C ALA A 526 9.95 -14.00 -13.13
N THR A 527 9.98 -13.99 -14.47
CA THR A 527 8.82 -13.55 -15.28
C THR A 527 7.70 -14.58 -15.36
N GLY A 528 7.99 -15.84 -15.03
CA GLY A 528 7.03 -16.92 -14.86
C GLY A 528 6.60 -17.11 -13.40
N ASP A 529 6.31 -18.36 -13.05
CA ASP A 529 6.03 -18.81 -11.68
C ASP A 529 7.33 -19.15 -10.92
N ILE A 530 7.37 -18.90 -9.61
CA ILE A 530 8.41 -19.42 -8.70
C ILE A 530 7.86 -20.62 -7.92
N SER A 531 8.67 -21.67 -7.82
CA SER A 531 8.40 -22.82 -6.95
C SER A 531 9.65 -23.18 -6.15
N THR A 532 9.46 -23.58 -4.89
CA THR A 532 10.51 -24.21 -4.08
C THR A 532 10.15 -25.66 -3.78
N ALA A 533 11.16 -26.53 -3.75
CA ALA A 533 10.98 -27.89 -3.23
C ALA A 533 11.15 -27.90 -1.70
N GLY A 534 11.73 -28.97 -1.14
CA GLY A 534 11.85 -29.15 0.31
C GLY A 534 13.19 -28.70 0.88
N GLY A 535 13.19 -27.91 1.97
CA GLY A 535 14.43 -27.60 2.71
C GLY A 535 15.31 -26.50 2.11
N VAL A 536 14.72 -25.58 1.34
CA VAL A 536 15.39 -24.40 0.77
C VAL A 536 15.50 -23.30 1.83
N LYS A 537 16.65 -22.63 1.90
CA LYS A 537 16.79 -21.35 2.58
C LYS A 537 17.12 -20.24 1.59
N VAL A 538 16.41 -19.12 1.67
CA VAL A 538 16.69 -17.91 0.89
C VAL A 538 16.80 -16.73 1.83
N TYR A 539 17.87 -15.96 1.71
CA TYR A 539 18.04 -14.66 2.35
C TYR A 539 18.10 -13.58 1.28
N ALA A 540 17.29 -12.53 1.42
CA ALA A 540 17.46 -11.31 0.65
C ALA A 540 18.82 -10.68 1.01
N PRO A 541 19.56 -10.09 0.05
CA PRO A 541 20.92 -9.58 0.29
C PRO A 541 21.04 -8.57 1.43
N ASN A 542 20.03 -7.73 1.66
CA ASN A 542 20.01 -6.77 2.75
C ASN A 542 19.75 -7.46 4.11
N TYR A 543 18.91 -8.50 4.14
CA TYR A 543 18.63 -9.28 5.36
C TYR A 543 19.88 -10.04 5.85
N ALA A 544 20.71 -10.54 4.93
CA ALA A 544 21.93 -11.28 5.28
C ALA A 544 23.06 -10.41 5.87
N GLY A 545 22.98 -9.09 5.68
CA GLY A 545 23.95 -8.12 6.20
C GLY A 545 25.24 -8.00 5.37
N SER A 546 26.00 -6.92 5.61
CA SER A 546 27.22 -6.58 4.87
C SER A 546 28.34 -7.62 5.02
N ASP A 547 28.49 -8.22 6.20
CA ASP A 547 29.49 -9.26 6.47
C ASP A 547 29.39 -10.44 5.49
N TYR A 548 28.18 -10.89 5.15
CA TYR A 548 27.99 -11.94 4.14
C TYR A 548 27.94 -11.37 2.72
N THR A 549 27.05 -10.42 2.47
CA THR A 549 26.71 -9.96 1.11
C THR A 549 27.84 -9.18 0.43
N CYS A 550 28.66 -8.47 1.20
CA CYS A 550 29.73 -7.60 0.67
C CYS A 550 31.14 -8.10 0.99
N LEU A 551 31.34 -8.79 2.13
CA LEU A 551 32.67 -9.23 2.59
C LEU A 551 32.87 -10.75 2.50
N GLY A 552 31.84 -11.52 2.16
CA GLY A 552 31.91 -12.97 2.00
C GLY A 552 32.26 -13.76 3.26
N ARG A 553 32.08 -13.18 4.44
CA ARG A 553 32.39 -13.79 5.74
C ARG A 553 31.30 -14.76 6.17
N ALA A 554 31.65 -15.74 7.00
CA ALA A 554 30.66 -16.67 7.57
C ALA A 554 29.75 -15.95 8.59
N SER A 555 28.48 -16.36 8.67
CA SER A 555 27.53 -15.93 9.69
C SER A 555 26.91 -17.14 10.38
N SER A 556 27.38 -17.44 11.60
CA SER A 556 26.88 -18.57 12.38
C SER A 556 25.41 -18.42 12.80
N GLY A 557 24.97 -17.19 13.09
CA GLY A 557 23.58 -16.89 13.42
C GLY A 557 22.59 -17.12 12.28
N LEU A 558 23.06 -17.03 11.02
CA LEU A 558 22.27 -17.32 9.82
C LEU A 558 22.59 -18.71 9.21
N GLY A 559 23.52 -19.47 9.78
CA GLY A 559 23.95 -20.76 9.23
C GLY A 559 24.70 -20.67 7.89
N LEU A 560 25.34 -19.52 7.61
CA LEU A 560 26.02 -19.22 6.36
C LEU A 560 27.53 -19.46 6.45
N ALA A 561 28.11 -20.25 5.54
CA ALA A 561 29.56 -20.45 5.45
C ALA A 561 30.23 -19.44 4.50
N ALA A 562 31.47 -19.06 4.80
CA ALA A 562 32.22 -18.05 4.05
C ALA A 562 32.38 -18.42 2.57
N TRP A 563 32.39 -17.42 1.69
CA TRP A 563 32.48 -17.55 0.23
C TRP A 563 33.67 -18.40 -0.25
N SER A 564 34.81 -18.28 0.43
CA SER A 564 36.02 -19.06 0.15
C SER A 564 35.81 -20.57 0.31
N SER A 565 34.87 -21.01 1.16
CA SER A 565 34.52 -22.45 1.29
C SER A 565 33.79 -23.03 0.08
N TYR A 566 33.28 -22.16 -0.80
CA TYR A 566 32.64 -22.51 -2.07
C TYR A 566 33.49 -22.13 -3.29
N GLY A 567 34.66 -21.54 -3.08
CA GLY A 567 35.57 -21.12 -4.16
C GLY A 567 35.14 -19.83 -4.88
N PHE A 568 34.36 -18.96 -4.24
CA PHE A 568 34.14 -17.59 -4.73
C PHE A 568 35.20 -16.67 -4.13
N ALA A 569 35.67 -15.65 -4.87
CA ALA A 569 36.59 -14.66 -4.33
C ALA A 569 35.83 -13.55 -3.59
N THR A 570 36.38 -13.04 -2.50
CA THR A 570 35.78 -11.94 -1.72
C THR A 570 35.78 -10.59 -2.44
N THR A 571 36.35 -10.54 -3.65
CA THR A 571 36.29 -9.41 -4.57
C THR A 571 35.04 -9.39 -5.43
N ASP A 572 34.30 -10.51 -5.51
CA ASP A 572 33.31 -10.75 -6.55
C ASP A 572 31.91 -10.32 -6.08
N TYR A 573 31.74 -9.05 -5.69
CA TYR A 573 30.49 -8.55 -5.09
C TYR A 573 29.67 -7.67 -6.06
N ALA A 574 28.36 -7.60 -5.82
CA ALA A 574 27.43 -6.74 -6.55
C ALA A 574 27.57 -5.26 -6.14
N THR A 575 27.97 -4.39 -7.07
CA THR A 575 28.35 -3.00 -6.80
C THR A 575 27.18 -2.05 -6.57
N GLN A 576 25.95 -2.43 -6.93
CA GLN A 576 24.75 -1.68 -6.54
C GLN A 576 24.29 -2.01 -5.11
N LEU A 577 24.62 -3.20 -4.60
CA LEU A 577 24.32 -3.63 -3.23
C LEU A 577 25.39 -3.22 -2.22
N CYS A 578 26.66 -3.15 -2.64
CA CYS A 578 27.80 -2.92 -1.75
C CYS A 578 28.59 -1.66 -2.16
N LYS A 579 28.81 -0.75 -1.20
CA LYS A 579 29.43 0.57 -1.42
C LYS A 579 30.44 0.89 -0.31
N GLY A 580 31.34 1.85 -0.57
CA GLY A 580 32.24 2.42 0.45
C GLY A 580 33.53 1.64 0.71
N THR A 581 34.33 2.17 1.65
CA THR A 581 35.54 1.52 2.19
C THR A 581 35.59 1.79 3.70
N PRO A 582 35.32 0.81 4.58
CA PRO A 582 35.00 -0.60 4.29
C PRO A 582 33.72 -0.77 3.47
N LEU A 583 33.59 -1.94 2.81
CA LEU A 583 32.41 -2.27 2.02
C LEU A 583 31.21 -2.55 2.94
N GLU A 584 30.16 -1.75 2.79
CA GLU A 584 28.90 -1.85 3.52
C GLU A 584 27.71 -1.93 2.56
N LEU A 585 26.54 -2.31 3.07
CA LEU A 585 25.32 -2.39 2.26
C LEU A 585 24.83 -0.98 1.90
N GLY A 586 24.68 -0.73 0.60
CA GLY A 586 24.23 0.55 0.04
C GLY A 586 22.72 0.82 0.12
N GLY A 587 21.97 0.02 0.90
CA GLY A 587 20.54 0.23 1.17
C GLY A 587 19.58 0.06 0.00
N ALA A 588 20.01 -0.50 -1.14
CA ALA A 588 19.16 -0.61 -2.32
C ALA A 588 17.93 -1.52 -2.05
N ALA A 589 16.72 -0.96 -2.15
CA ALA A 589 15.47 -1.63 -1.80
C ALA A 589 15.23 -2.97 -2.53
N ILE A 590 15.80 -3.15 -3.73
CA ILE A 590 15.75 -4.44 -4.45
C ILE A 590 16.36 -5.58 -3.62
N GLY A 591 17.37 -5.28 -2.80
CA GLY A 591 18.00 -6.22 -1.85
C GLY A 591 17.14 -6.59 -0.64
N ASN A 592 15.95 -5.98 -0.45
CA ASN A 592 14.95 -6.40 0.54
C ASN A 592 14.10 -7.58 0.03
N ILE A 593 14.01 -7.77 -1.29
CA ILE A 593 13.22 -8.83 -1.90
C ILE A 593 14.00 -10.15 -1.86
N ALA A 594 13.36 -11.20 -1.33
CA ALA A 594 13.85 -12.58 -1.46
C ALA A 594 13.31 -13.21 -2.76
N LEU A 595 12.00 -13.13 -2.99
CA LEU A 595 11.31 -13.72 -4.13
C LEU A 595 10.30 -12.74 -4.75
N LEU A 596 10.37 -12.50 -6.06
CA LEU A 596 9.36 -11.80 -6.84
C LEU A 596 9.04 -12.59 -8.11
N SER A 597 7.75 -12.76 -8.40
CA SER A 597 7.27 -13.60 -9.50
C SER A 597 6.23 -12.87 -10.35
N GLY A 598 6.31 -13.10 -11.66
CA GLY A 598 5.38 -12.65 -12.69
C GLY A 598 5.68 -11.24 -13.19
N GLY A 599 5.07 -10.89 -14.32
CA GLY A 599 5.24 -9.56 -14.89
C GLY A 599 4.30 -9.21 -16.03
N LEU A 600 4.31 -7.92 -16.36
CA LEU A 600 3.56 -7.32 -17.46
C LEU A 600 4.42 -7.34 -18.73
N LYS A 601 3.96 -8.01 -19.78
CA LYS A 601 4.57 -7.88 -21.11
C LYS A 601 4.19 -6.54 -21.74
N ASP A 602 4.95 -6.13 -22.75
CA ASP A 602 4.74 -4.88 -23.52
C ASP A 602 3.31 -4.76 -24.12
N GLU A 603 2.64 -5.90 -24.33
CA GLU A 603 1.26 -6.03 -24.81
C GLU A 603 0.18 -5.79 -23.72
N GLY A 604 0.59 -5.51 -22.47
CA GLY A 604 -0.28 -5.39 -21.30
C GLY A 604 -0.76 -6.73 -20.71
N SER A 605 -0.30 -7.86 -21.26
CA SER A 605 -0.66 -9.19 -20.74
C SER A 605 0.19 -9.56 -19.52
N PHE A 606 -0.47 -9.88 -18.40
CA PHE A 606 0.21 -10.39 -17.21
C PHE A 606 0.53 -11.89 -17.38
N VAL A 607 1.75 -12.30 -17.08
CA VAL A 607 2.24 -13.68 -17.22
C VAL A 607 2.93 -14.16 -15.93
N GLY A 608 2.78 -15.46 -15.63
CA GLY A 608 3.39 -16.08 -14.46
C GLY A 608 2.77 -15.61 -13.15
N GLY A 609 3.60 -15.42 -12.12
CA GLY A 609 3.25 -14.70 -10.90
C GLY A 609 2.83 -15.54 -9.70
N ASN A 610 2.66 -16.85 -9.83
CA ASN A 610 2.41 -17.70 -8.68
C ASN A 610 3.72 -17.97 -7.93
N ILE A 611 3.68 -17.92 -6.59
CA ILE A 611 4.78 -18.38 -5.74
C ILE A 611 4.31 -19.57 -4.92
N LEU A 612 4.90 -20.74 -5.15
CA LEU A 612 4.66 -21.97 -4.38
C LEU A 612 5.85 -22.24 -3.46
N LEU A 613 5.62 -22.18 -2.15
CA LEU A 613 6.58 -22.63 -1.16
C LEU A 613 6.30 -24.10 -0.77
N GLY A 614 7.24 -24.98 -1.09
CA GLY A 614 7.27 -26.38 -0.64
C GLY A 614 7.48 -26.51 0.87
N SER A 615 7.71 -27.73 1.37
CA SER A 615 7.87 -27.99 2.81
C SER A 615 9.25 -27.61 3.37
N SER A 616 9.31 -27.32 4.67
CA SER A 616 10.57 -27.09 5.41
C SER A 616 11.42 -25.94 4.88
N ASN A 617 10.78 -24.93 4.27
CA ASN A 617 11.46 -23.78 3.68
C ASN A 617 11.58 -22.60 4.65
N GLU A 618 12.68 -21.87 4.55
CA GLU A 618 12.93 -20.67 5.34
C GLU A 618 13.32 -19.51 4.40
N ILE A 619 12.39 -18.59 4.17
CA ILE A 619 12.56 -17.42 3.30
C ILE A 619 12.68 -16.18 4.19
N TYR A 620 13.77 -15.43 4.05
CA TYR A 620 14.09 -14.24 4.84
C TYR A 620 14.24 -13.05 3.91
N GLY A 621 13.32 -12.09 3.98
CA GLY A 621 13.12 -11.05 2.97
C GLY A 621 11.68 -11.01 2.48
N SER A 622 11.34 -9.95 1.75
CA SER A 622 9.99 -9.75 1.22
C SER A 622 9.67 -10.71 0.07
N VAL A 623 8.42 -11.20 0.04
CA VAL A 623 7.90 -12.15 -0.96
C VAL A 623 6.73 -11.53 -1.70
N LEU A 624 6.89 -11.37 -3.02
CA LEU A 624 6.01 -10.58 -3.89
C LEU A 624 5.48 -11.44 -5.05
N ALA A 625 4.29 -12.01 -4.89
CA ALA A 625 3.63 -12.78 -5.93
C ALA A 625 2.75 -11.86 -6.80
N GLY A 626 3.01 -11.77 -8.11
CA GLY A 626 2.11 -11.05 -9.01
C GLY A 626 0.71 -11.69 -9.13
N GLN A 627 0.60 -12.99 -8.80
CA GLN A 627 -0.66 -13.73 -8.71
C GLN A 627 -0.97 -14.16 -7.29
N TYR A 628 -0.68 -15.42 -6.95
CA TYR A 628 -1.06 -16.05 -5.70
C TYR A 628 0.16 -16.58 -4.95
N LEU A 629 0.17 -16.43 -3.62
CA LEU A 629 1.14 -17.04 -2.72
C LEU A 629 0.53 -18.29 -2.08
N ASN A 630 1.21 -19.43 -2.19
CA ASN A 630 0.78 -20.69 -1.61
C ASN A 630 1.92 -21.32 -0.80
N THR A 631 1.67 -21.64 0.47
CA THR A 631 2.65 -22.30 1.34
C THR A 631 2.19 -23.71 1.74
N SER A 632 3.15 -24.61 1.92
CA SER A 632 2.91 -26.00 2.29
C SER A 632 3.94 -26.50 3.30
N GLY A 633 3.62 -27.60 4.00
CA GLY A 633 4.50 -28.18 5.04
C GLY A 633 4.89 -27.17 6.11
N SER A 634 6.09 -27.31 6.68
CA SER A 634 6.63 -26.36 7.67
C SER A 634 7.34 -25.21 6.98
N THR A 635 6.71 -24.05 6.77
CA THR A 635 7.33 -22.93 6.04
C THR A 635 7.48 -21.70 6.93
N VAL A 636 8.65 -21.06 6.92
CA VAL A 636 8.91 -19.77 7.57
C VAL A 636 9.11 -18.72 6.49
N VAL A 637 8.38 -17.60 6.57
CA VAL A 637 8.65 -16.39 5.78
C VAL A 637 8.89 -15.24 6.75
N ALA A 638 10.02 -14.54 6.63
CA ALA A 638 10.42 -13.47 7.54
C ALA A 638 10.65 -12.17 6.78
N GLY A 639 9.58 -11.39 6.60
CA GLY A 639 9.50 -10.22 5.76
C GLY A 639 8.05 -9.95 5.35
N SER A 640 7.82 -8.90 4.56
CA SER A 640 6.47 -8.60 4.06
C SER A 640 6.03 -9.64 3.03
N THR A 641 4.74 -9.98 3.06
CA THR A 641 4.14 -10.89 2.08
C THR A 641 3.05 -10.17 1.31
N TYR A 642 3.20 -10.13 -0.01
CA TYR A 642 2.26 -9.50 -0.92
C TYR A 642 1.86 -10.48 -2.02
N SER A 643 0.57 -10.59 -2.31
CA SER A 643 0.08 -11.18 -3.55
C SER A 643 -0.87 -10.24 -4.27
N ALA A 644 -0.69 -10.06 -5.58
CA ALA A 644 -1.26 -8.95 -6.31
C ALA A 644 -2.46 -9.31 -7.20
N ALA A 645 -2.68 -10.59 -7.52
CA ALA A 645 -3.71 -11.06 -8.46
C ALA A 645 -3.91 -10.11 -9.66
N GLN A 646 -2.85 -9.89 -10.44
CA GLN A 646 -2.81 -8.95 -11.57
C GLN A 646 -3.31 -9.53 -12.91
N GLY A 647 -3.47 -10.85 -13.01
CA GLY A 647 -4.02 -11.54 -14.17
C GLY A 647 -4.93 -12.71 -13.80
N GLY A 648 -5.41 -13.44 -14.80
CA GLY A 648 -6.08 -14.73 -14.59
C GLY A 648 -5.07 -15.87 -14.54
N SER A 649 -4.68 -16.35 -13.35
CA SER A 649 -3.85 -17.55 -13.24
C SER A 649 -4.66 -18.77 -13.65
N THR A 650 -4.10 -19.59 -14.54
CA THR A 650 -4.72 -20.83 -15.03
C THR A 650 -4.35 -22.04 -14.19
N THR A 651 -3.35 -21.93 -13.33
CA THR A 651 -2.82 -23.02 -12.50
C THR A 651 -3.31 -22.95 -11.05
N ARG A 652 -3.68 -21.76 -10.56
CA ARG A 652 -4.26 -21.51 -9.23
C ARG A 652 -5.28 -20.38 -9.26
N THR A 653 -6.20 -20.39 -8.31
CA THR A 653 -7.30 -19.40 -8.21
C THR A 653 -7.42 -18.74 -6.83
N SER A 654 -6.51 -19.04 -5.91
CA SER A 654 -6.55 -18.53 -4.53
C SER A 654 -5.19 -18.61 -3.82
N ASN A 655 -4.97 -17.69 -2.88
CA ASN A 655 -3.89 -17.75 -1.91
C ASN A 655 -4.19 -18.82 -0.86
N GLN A 656 -3.20 -19.62 -0.46
CA GLN A 656 -3.39 -20.66 0.56
C GLN A 656 -2.20 -20.76 1.50
N GLN A 657 -2.44 -20.65 2.80
CA GLN A 657 -1.42 -20.89 3.84
C GLN A 657 -1.75 -22.19 4.58
N GLY A 658 -1.17 -23.29 4.07
CA GLY A 658 -1.36 -24.63 4.59
C GLY A 658 -0.22 -25.08 5.52
N GLY A 659 -0.35 -26.31 6.04
CA GLY A 659 0.69 -26.97 6.83
C GLY A 659 0.97 -26.32 8.19
N SER A 660 2.23 -25.97 8.43
CA SER A 660 2.74 -25.29 9.63
C SER A 660 3.49 -24.03 9.18
N THR A 661 2.75 -22.98 8.83
CA THR A 661 3.32 -21.75 8.28
C THR A 661 3.58 -20.72 9.39
N THR A 662 4.76 -20.09 9.38
CA THR A 662 5.13 -19.00 10.28
C THR A 662 5.47 -17.77 9.46
N ILE A 663 4.64 -16.74 9.55
CA ILE A 663 4.97 -15.41 9.03
C ILE A 663 5.60 -14.62 10.17
N LYS A 664 6.85 -14.18 9.97
CA LYS A 664 7.54 -13.25 10.85
C LYS A 664 7.52 -11.88 10.18
N VAL A 665 7.02 -10.87 10.89
CA VAL A 665 7.14 -9.47 10.51
C VAL A 665 8.27 -8.89 11.38
N PRO A 666 9.55 -9.01 10.95
CA PRO A 666 10.66 -8.41 11.68
C PRO A 666 10.55 -6.88 11.60
N ALA A 667 11.02 -6.17 12.63
CA ALA A 667 11.36 -4.76 12.45
C ALA A 667 12.46 -4.62 11.38
N GLY A 668 12.43 -3.51 10.63
CA GLY A 668 13.55 -3.11 9.79
C GLY A 668 14.85 -3.01 10.60
N SER A 669 15.97 -3.40 9.98
CA SER A 669 17.28 -3.44 10.65
C SER A 669 18.41 -3.03 9.69
N GLY A 670 19.06 -1.90 9.98
CA GLY A 670 20.17 -1.39 9.16
C GLY A 670 19.70 -1.10 7.73
N ALA A 671 20.24 -1.85 6.77
CA ALA A 671 19.91 -1.73 5.34
C ALA A 671 18.69 -2.56 4.90
N TYR A 672 18.11 -3.38 5.78
CA TYR A 672 16.90 -4.17 5.47
C TYR A 672 15.65 -3.47 5.99
N ASP A 673 14.73 -3.13 5.09
CA ASP A 673 13.38 -2.68 5.43
C ASP A 673 12.35 -3.60 4.76
N PRO A 674 11.52 -4.34 5.52
CA PRO A 674 10.46 -5.15 4.94
C PRO A 674 9.33 -4.30 4.33
N GLY A 675 9.17 -3.04 4.75
CA GLY A 675 8.12 -2.13 4.32
C GLY A 675 8.38 -1.45 2.97
N THR A 676 9.58 -1.56 2.39
CA THR A 676 9.92 -0.87 1.13
C THR A 676 10.33 -1.83 0.02
N THR A 677 9.92 -1.50 -1.19
CA THR A 677 10.32 -2.16 -2.43
C THR A 677 10.88 -1.14 -3.41
N PRO A 678 11.79 -1.54 -4.33
CA PRO A 678 12.18 -0.68 -5.44
C PRO A 678 10.91 -0.32 -6.22
N CYS A 679 10.80 0.91 -6.72
CA CYS A 679 9.65 1.25 -7.54
C CYS A 679 9.55 0.33 -8.77
N ILE A 680 8.30 -0.11 -9.02
CA ILE A 680 7.93 -1.04 -10.09
C ILE A 680 7.12 -0.32 -11.19
N THR A 681 6.27 0.64 -10.82
CA THR A 681 5.42 1.39 -11.76
C THR A 681 5.35 2.86 -11.41
N GLY A 682 5.33 3.72 -12.43
CA GLY A 682 5.20 5.18 -12.25
C GLY A 682 6.48 5.86 -11.72
N CYS A 683 7.59 5.13 -11.68
CA CYS A 683 8.88 5.62 -11.20
C CYS A 683 9.31 6.83 -12.01
N SER A 684 9.84 7.84 -11.32
CA SER A 684 10.63 8.87 -11.97
C SER A 684 11.87 8.19 -12.58
N THR A 685 11.81 7.94 -13.90
CA THR A 685 13.04 7.87 -14.68
C THR A 685 13.89 9.08 -14.32
N PRO A 686 15.23 8.98 -14.16
CA PRO A 686 16.10 10.10 -13.78
C PRO A 686 16.03 11.26 -14.80
N GLY A 687 15.00 12.09 -14.63
CA GLY A 687 14.66 13.22 -15.47
C GLY A 687 15.48 14.44 -15.11
N ALA A 688 15.39 15.48 -15.93
CA ALA A 688 16.17 16.71 -15.76
C ALA A 688 15.70 17.60 -14.60
N ASP A 689 14.80 17.10 -13.73
CA ASP A 689 14.16 17.80 -12.60
C ASP A 689 14.93 17.60 -11.28
N ASN A 690 16.25 17.61 -11.36
CA ASN A 690 17.14 17.60 -10.20
C ASN A 690 17.33 18.98 -9.56
N VAL A 691 16.61 19.98 -10.06
CA VAL A 691 16.58 21.38 -9.60
C VAL A 691 15.59 21.51 -8.45
N VAL A 692 16.10 21.65 -7.23
CA VAL A 692 15.28 21.78 -6.01
C VAL A 692 14.61 23.15 -5.95
N TRP A 693 15.31 24.20 -6.40
CA TRP A 693 14.75 25.53 -6.64
C TRP A 693 15.67 26.35 -7.54
N ALA A 694 15.08 27.33 -8.23
CA ALA A 694 15.80 28.39 -8.95
C ALA A 694 15.14 29.73 -8.63
N ALA A 695 15.93 30.72 -8.22
CA ALA A 695 15.45 32.05 -7.84
C ALA A 695 16.38 33.14 -8.40
N PRO A 696 15.86 34.34 -8.74
CA PRO A 696 16.71 35.50 -9.01
C PRO A 696 17.63 35.82 -7.83
N ARG A 697 18.88 36.19 -8.09
CA ARG A 697 19.86 36.59 -7.08
C ARG A 697 19.85 38.11 -6.83
#